data_AF-A0A434AXR7-F1
#
_entry.id   AF-A0A434AXR7-F1
#
_cell.length_a   1.000
_cell.length_b   1.000
_cell.length_c   1.000
_cell.angle_alpha   90.00
_cell.angle_beta   90.00
_cell.angle_gamma   90.00
#
_symmetry.space_group_name_H-M   'P 1'
#
loop_
_entity.id
_entity.type
_entity.pdbx_description
1 polymer ?
#
loop_
_entity_poly.entity_id
_entity_poly.type
_entity_poly.pdbx_seq_one_letter_code
_entity_poly.pdbx_strand_id
1 'polypeptide(L)'
;MEEKYYGQGVSYTLNHKHYFALYLNLAQNNLNKILGEFEKIYPRLHHDYLPNQPGALVQKLHQLLPLTEEDAVETRGRLNYLSRSLPFVNAILKQGEYTAYREELIHFFTRMNQLRNYFTHDLYQIDELEFGRNEKLFRFLNEIKKLVLYRLNKEPYFIGSENLTHLAEPNGYFNFLAEQNKKAAINFLVCLFLERKTAMEFLKVQRGYKSSNNPAHKATLSSFTHFSVKMPKPVLESKDFEFRFVLDGINELKRCPKDLFHHFPDQNKELCQTTAEVQMEKEETGEMEMESRKVDLIRYEDKFPYFALRYLDEMNLLPKIRFQVCIGHRKEKFHTHDNATEPVVHHKRVYAFTSLHKLLQENPYTEQFLNEDGIKEHHLKPGSGLENFAPTYAIHDQNIKFVIQAEKFDKFPDLCEENPKAILADGIISIYELKNLVYACLLGRGERAKAENKLLNQVKNYNKFLSDLQCGVFPNINYMAEKNVRKEEFNSYLAKNYQMQNTHIPKQIRRSLLQIKQASYQEKALKKWELWHNDNEEKFYRLKNYLDLAGTEDQPKLKKGSLANELTRDIQFFLPEKYKLELFEYSNLQKALAFYQEGEVERLLRRELQLSYFEKTDKENNKYDLFFEKKHPFLHKVFQVESFNPRARFPKPKVIKNDNSSLFHFAQNYYKQKRKWLENVNRFLHKTDTSSLKEAQGLLYYFKLGTSEENGKRIYHREYGSRYLKPLIADIKAHNIPVNMPSGLFRDILARAGVSDQNNASRQIECDFPATQAFYQFQRQHPIHKQEVDLEQIHSEYRHLHKMEYRNEKENKSHKTLYYFLKREQKIRYYQTCDRLLWKMIQEYLQLRCKDMNLDFSEIDLCDIYTPSVDGQEMVNALEEKKVEISFPIGDRKFCIQEKLKNFGRIARYRYDSRFVSLFRYKGEDLYAGRPEEEVHAKIAGALHDFTREQLELFEAVHVFEQFIHETCADKLESWQNEIREKNQQADRSKQMALHYFSHCFLMQKALAMGIIPDADKMELLIQARNSAAHNKVNEQYIRLSTEACRDNYFGEAIQLYKQIIHCHDIITN
;
A
#
# COMPACT_ATOMS: atom_id res chain seq x y z
N MET A 1 18.53 -19.33 -36.13
CA MET A 1 19.89 -18.78 -35.92
C MET A 1 20.17 -18.53 -34.43
N GLU A 2 19.59 -19.31 -33.51
CA GLU A 2 19.73 -19.10 -32.05
C GLU A 2 20.92 -19.86 -31.43
N GLU A 3 21.55 -20.81 -32.13
CA GLU A 3 22.62 -21.65 -31.56
C GLU A 3 24.06 -21.14 -31.78
N LYS A 4 24.28 -20.06 -32.56
CA LYS A 4 25.65 -19.72 -33.00
C LYS A 4 26.48 -18.81 -32.09
N TYR A 5 25.96 -18.25 -31.00
CA TYR A 5 26.74 -17.33 -30.15
C TYR A 5 27.06 -17.80 -28.72
N TYR A 6 26.49 -18.91 -28.26
CA TYR A 6 26.83 -19.47 -26.94
C TYR A 6 28.01 -20.45 -26.95
N GLY A 7 28.55 -20.80 -28.13
CA GLY A 7 29.62 -21.82 -28.27
C GLY A 7 31.06 -21.30 -28.25
N GLN A 8 31.32 -20.02 -28.55
CA GLN A 8 32.65 -19.40 -28.50
C GLN A 8 32.53 -17.92 -28.08
N GLY A 9 32.02 -17.69 -26.86
CA GLY A 9 31.66 -16.33 -26.42
C GLY A 9 32.86 -15.45 -26.07
N VAL A 10 32.95 -14.28 -26.72
CA VAL A 10 33.80 -13.14 -26.29
C VAL A 10 33.64 -12.93 -24.78
N SER A 11 34.74 -12.66 -24.08
CA SER A 11 34.73 -12.43 -22.63
C SER A 11 35.19 -11.01 -22.34
N TYR A 12 34.27 -10.15 -21.89
CA TYR A 12 34.59 -8.78 -21.53
C TYR A 12 35.47 -8.68 -20.27
N THR A 13 36.48 -7.82 -20.34
CA THR A 13 37.39 -7.40 -19.26
C THR A 13 37.16 -5.92 -18.96
N LEU A 14 37.77 -5.39 -17.88
CA LEU A 14 37.64 -3.96 -17.53
C LEU A 14 38.15 -3.01 -18.64
N ASN A 15 38.93 -3.51 -19.61
CA ASN A 15 39.38 -2.72 -20.76
C ASN A 15 38.27 -2.52 -21.82
N HIS A 16 37.23 -3.35 -21.80
CA HIS A 16 36.10 -3.25 -22.72
C HIS A 16 35.09 -2.25 -22.15
N LYS A 17 35.45 -0.95 -22.21
CA LYS A 17 34.71 0.12 -21.55
C LYS A 17 33.23 0.18 -21.98
N HIS A 18 32.96 0.05 -23.29
CA HIS A 18 31.61 0.06 -23.87
C HIS A 18 30.62 -0.90 -23.18
N TYR A 19 31.07 -2.11 -22.80
CA TYR A 19 30.23 -3.10 -22.12
C TYR A 19 29.81 -2.61 -20.74
N PHE A 20 30.76 -2.14 -19.93
CA PHE A 20 30.46 -1.60 -18.60
C PHE A 20 29.68 -0.28 -18.70
N ALA A 21 29.91 0.52 -19.74
CA ALA A 21 29.17 1.76 -20.01
C ALA A 21 27.66 1.50 -20.10
N LEU A 22 27.24 0.50 -20.87
CA LEU A 22 25.84 0.15 -21.05
C LEU A 22 25.15 -0.13 -19.70
N TYR A 23 25.70 -1.07 -18.93
CA TYR A 23 25.09 -1.50 -17.67
C TYR A 23 25.18 -0.45 -16.55
N LEU A 24 26.22 0.38 -16.53
CA LEU A 24 26.32 1.50 -15.58
C LEU A 24 25.32 2.62 -15.91
N ASN A 25 25.06 2.90 -17.20
CA ASN A 25 23.98 3.80 -17.60
C ASN A 25 22.60 3.23 -17.22
N LEU A 26 22.37 1.93 -17.41
CA LEU A 26 21.15 1.25 -16.95
C LEU A 26 20.97 1.35 -15.42
N ALA A 27 22.02 1.08 -14.65
CA ALA A 27 22.03 1.21 -13.20
C ALA A 27 21.68 2.65 -12.74
N GLN A 28 22.26 3.66 -13.39
CA GLN A 28 21.95 5.06 -13.10
C GLN A 28 20.50 5.41 -13.43
N ASN A 29 19.96 4.90 -14.55
CA ASN A 29 18.55 5.11 -14.90
C ASN A 29 17.59 4.47 -13.90
N ASN A 30 17.89 3.26 -13.42
CA ASN A 30 17.11 2.59 -12.38
C ASN A 30 17.08 3.42 -11.08
N LEU A 31 18.24 3.93 -10.67
CA LEU A 31 18.35 4.81 -9.52
C LEU A 31 17.56 6.11 -9.70
N ASN A 32 17.66 6.77 -10.86
CA ASN A 32 16.90 7.98 -11.15
C ASN A 32 15.39 7.75 -11.05
N LYS A 33 14.88 6.61 -11.54
CA LYS A 33 13.47 6.23 -11.41
C LYS A 33 13.07 6.03 -9.95
N ILE A 34 13.89 5.32 -9.17
CA ILE A 34 13.63 5.09 -7.73
C ILE A 34 13.63 6.38 -6.94
N LEU A 35 14.63 7.25 -7.17
CA LEU A 35 14.72 8.54 -6.49
C LEU A 35 13.59 9.49 -6.93
N GLY A 36 13.14 9.42 -8.18
CA GLY A 36 11.96 10.17 -8.64
C GLY A 36 10.68 9.75 -7.94
N GLU A 37 10.44 8.45 -7.75
CA GLU A 37 9.30 7.96 -6.95
C GLU A 37 9.45 8.31 -5.47
N PHE A 38 10.68 8.27 -4.94
CA PHE A 38 10.98 8.67 -3.57
C PHE A 38 10.67 10.15 -3.33
N GLU A 39 11.05 11.01 -4.28
CA GLU A 39 10.81 12.46 -4.26
C GLU A 39 9.32 12.82 -4.29
N LYS A 40 8.49 12.04 -5.01
CA LYS A 40 7.03 12.23 -4.99
C LYS A 40 6.42 12.05 -3.59
N ILE A 41 7.04 11.21 -2.75
CA ILE A 41 6.54 10.88 -1.41
C ILE A 41 7.16 11.80 -0.35
N TYR A 42 8.43 12.14 -0.52
CA TYR A 42 9.19 13.03 0.34
C TYR A 42 9.64 14.26 -0.47
N PRO A 43 8.75 15.25 -0.67
CA PRO A 43 9.09 16.46 -1.43
C PRO A 43 10.21 17.28 -0.74
N ARG A 44 11.00 17.98 -1.56
CA ARG A 44 12.23 18.70 -1.16
C ARG A 44 11.97 19.86 -0.19
N LEU A 45 12.94 20.13 0.69
CA LEU A 45 12.92 21.25 1.65
C LEU A 45 13.29 22.63 1.04
N HIS A 46 13.91 22.71 -0.15
CA HIS A 46 14.32 23.98 -0.77
C HIS A 46 14.20 24.00 -2.32
N HIS A 47 13.99 25.21 -2.87
CA HIS A 47 13.28 25.50 -4.12
C HIS A 47 14.09 25.59 -5.43
N ASP A 48 15.42 25.49 -5.43
CA ASP A 48 16.19 25.86 -6.63
C ASP A 48 16.88 24.66 -7.29
N TYR A 49 16.24 23.99 -8.27
CA TYR A 49 16.98 23.10 -9.19
C TYR A 49 16.27 22.79 -10.54
N LEU A 50 17.08 22.68 -11.60
CA LEU A 50 16.69 22.32 -12.98
C LEU A 50 16.85 20.81 -13.27
N PRO A 51 15.89 20.10 -13.92
CA PRO A 51 15.79 18.64 -13.84
C PRO A 51 16.84 17.76 -14.58
N ASN A 52 17.75 18.31 -15.39
CA ASN A 52 18.44 17.52 -16.44
C ASN A 52 19.98 17.59 -16.48
N GLN A 53 20.69 17.78 -15.36
CA GLN A 53 22.16 17.80 -15.38
C GLN A 53 22.83 16.56 -14.74
N PRO A 54 23.92 16.02 -15.33
CA PRO A 54 24.72 14.97 -14.69
C PRO A 54 25.17 15.46 -13.31
N GLY A 55 25.10 14.58 -12.31
CA GLY A 55 25.37 14.91 -10.90
C GLY A 55 24.18 15.27 -10.01
N ALA A 56 22.98 15.41 -10.59
CA ALA A 56 21.74 15.55 -9.84
C ALA A 56 21.50 14.40 -8.84
N LEU A 57 22.05 13.20 -9.06
CA LEU A 57 21.81 12.01 -8.23
C LEU A 57 22.31 12.16 -6.79
N VAL A 58 23.57 12.60 -6.63
CA VAL A 58 24.22 12.74 -5.31
C VAL A 58 23.64 13.93 -4.55
N GLN A 59 23.36 15.02 -5.27
CA GLN A 59 22.69 16.20 -4.69
C GLN A 59 21.24 15.90 -4.30
N LYS A 60 20.48 15.14 -5.12
CA LYS A 60 19.15 14.64 -4.76
C LYS A 60 19.20 13.79 -3.48
N LEU A 61 20.18 12.89 -3.35
CA LEU A 61 20.34 12.10 -2.13
C LEU A 61 20.64 12.94 -0.89
N HIS A 62 21.53 13.94 -1.01
CA HIS A 62 21.84 14.86 0.08
C HIS A 62 20.60 15.62 0.58
N GLN A 63 19.66 15.94 -0.31
CA GLN A 63 18.41 16.62 0.00
C GLN A 63 17.35 15.67 0.58
N LEU A 64 17.30 14.43 0.09
CA LEU A 64 16.33 13.43 0.53
C LEU A 64 16.68 12.82 1.90
N LEU A 65 17.97 12.82 2.28
CA LEU A 65 18.49 12.33 3.56
C LEU A 65 19.07 13.49 4.38
N PRO A 66 18.42 13.96 5.46
CA PRO A 66 18.89 15.09 6.26
C PRO A 66 20.22 14.80 6.99
N LEU A 67 20.94 15.85 7.40
CA LEU A 67 22.27 15.76 8.04
C LEU A 67 22.22 15.37 9.52
N THR A 68 21.13 15.70 10.24
CA THR A 68 21.01 15.50 11.68
C THR A 68 19.95 14.42 12.01
N GLU A 69 20.21 13.60 13.04
CA GLU A 69 19.24 12.62 13.62
C GLU A 69 18.15 13.31 14.46
N GLU A 70 17.67 14.48 14.07
CA GLU A 70 16.76 15.24 14.94
C GLU A 70 15.39 14.54 15.10
N ASP A 71 14.97 13.73 14.10
CA ASP A 71 13.90 12.74 14.19
C ASP A 71 14.35 11.36 13.66
N ALA A 72 14.88 10.53 14.56
CA ALA A 72 15.27 9.14 14.26
C ALA A 72 14.13 8.32 13.62
N VAL A 73 12.89 8.66 13.93
CA VAL A 73 11.68 8.00 13.44
C VAL A 73 11.38 8.28 11.96
N GLU A 74 11.44 9.54 11.53
CA GLU A 74 11.21 9.91 10.13
C GLU A 74 12.34 9.41 9.24
N THR A 75 13.57 9.59 9.73
CA THR A 75 14.79 9.10 9.12
C THR A 75 14.71 7.60 8.84
N ARG A 76 14.31 6.79 9.85
CA ARG A 76 14.06 5.35 9.66
C ARG A 76 12.90 5.05 8.72
N GLY A 77 11.88 5.91 8.65
CA GLY A 77 10.79 5.81 7.69
C GLY A 77 11.26 5.95 6.23
N ARG A 78 12.04 7.00 5.96
CA ARG A 78 12.70 7.27 4.66
C ARG A 78 13.59 6.08 4.25
N LEU A 79 14.38 5.55 5.18
CA LEU A 79 15.28 4.40 4.95
C LEU A 79 14.53 3.08 4.69
N ASN A 80 13.46 2.82 5.45
CA ASN A 80 12.61 1.64 5.24
C ASN A 80 11.88 1.68 3.90
N TYR A 81 11.57 2.87 3.39
CA TYR A 81 11.01 3.01 2.07
C TYR A 81 12.07 2.73 1.00
N LEU A 82 13.25 3.36 1.11
CA LEU A 82 14.35 3.16 0.18
C LEU A 82 14.78 1.68 0.09
N SER A 83 14.76 0.97 1.22
CA SER A 83 15.14 -0.45 1.28
C SER A 83 14.17 -1.42 0.63
N ARG A 84 12.93 -0.99 0.32
CA ARG A 84 12.01 -1.79 -0.50
C ARG A 84 12.54 -1.93 -1.93
N SER A 85 13.14 -0.86 -2.45
CA SER A 85 13.69 -0.81 -3.80
C SER A 85 15.18 -1.17 -3.83
N LEU A 86 15.93 -0.87 -2.78
CA LEU A 86 17.37 -1.16 -2.64
C LEU A 86 17.60 -2.09 -1.44
N PRO A 87 17.48 -3.43 -1.60
CA PRO A 87 17.48 -4.37 -0.47
C PRO A 87 18.74 -4.32 0.42
N PHE A 88 19.89 -3.99 -0.16
CA PHE A 88 21.16 -3.86 0.57
C PHE A 88 21.15 -2.70 1.58
N VAL A 89 20.29 -1.69 1.43
CA VAL A 89 20.15 -0.58 2.39
C VAL A 89 19.85 -1.08 3.80
N ASN A 90 18.92 -2.04 3.95
CA ASN A 90 18.60 -2.65 5.24
C ASN A 90 19.74 -3.52 5.80
N ALA A 91 20.60 -4.04 4.93
CA ALA A 91 21.76 -4.83 5.35
C ALA A 91 22.80 -3.94 6.05
N ILE A 92 22.91 -2.68 5.60
CA ILE A 92 23.83 -1.67 6.14
C ILE A 92 23.32 -1.09 7.48
N LEU A 93 22.00 -0.93 7.68
CA LEU A 93 21.39 -0.30 8.87
C LEU A 93 21.64 -0.99 10.23
N LYS A 94 22.30 -2.15 10.25
CA LYS A 94 22.54 -2.90 11.49
C LYS A 94 23.81 -2.49 12.26
N GLN A 95 24.61 -1.54 11.78
CA GLN A 95 26.00 -1.36 12.26
C GLN A 95 26.42 0.03 12.79
N GLY A 96 25.57 1.06 12.91
CA GLY A 96 26.06 2.33 13.48
C GLY A 96 25.09 3.50 13.55
N GLU A 97 25.63 4.68 13.90
CA GLU A 97 24.97 5.99 13.91
C GLU A 97 24.54 6.41 12.48
N TYR A 98 23.37 7.05 12.33
CA TYR A 98 22.80 7.42 11.03
C TYR A 98 23.69 8.32 10.19
N THR A 99 24.45 9.21 10.82
CA THR A 99 25.35 10.16 10.14
C THR A 99 26.42 9.40 9.35
N ALA A 100 27.09 8.43 9.98
CA ALA A 100 28.06 7.55 9.33
C ALA A 100 27.42 6.74 8.19
N TYR A 101 26.22 6.20 8.43
CA TYR A 101 25.45 5.48 7.40
C TYR A 101 25.15 6.35 6.17
N ARG A 102 24.68 7.57 6.39
CA ARG A 102 24.30 8.51 5.32
C ARG A 102 25.52 8.83 4.47
N GLU A 103 26.64 9.14 5.10
CA GLU A 103 27.89 9.43 4.39
C GLU A 103 28.36 8.25 3.56
N GLU A 104 28.26 7.02 4.08
CA GLU A 104 28.60 5.80 3.33
C GLU A 104 27.69 5.57 2.13
N LEU A 105 26.38 5.75 2.27
CA LEU A 105 25.43 5.60 1.16
C LEU A 105 25.68 6.66 0.06
N ILE A 106 25.92 7.91 0.46
CA ILE A 106 26.23 9.00 -0.47
C ILE A 106 27.55 8.74 -1.20
N HIS A 107 28.56 8.27 -0.47
CA HIS A 107 29.83 7.87 -1.05
C HIS A 107 29.63 6.78 -2.11
N PHE A 108 28.79 5.80 -1.82
CA PHE A 108 28.49 4.69 -2.72
C PHE A 108 27.86 5.13 -4.06
N PHE A 109 26.87 6.02 -3.98
CA PHE A 109 26.22 6.58 -5.17
C PHE A 109 27.14 7.50 -5.96
N THR A 110 28.02 8.24 -5.26
CA THR A 110 29.07 9.06 -5.89
C THR A 110 30.03 8.18 -6.67
N ARG A 111 30.47 7.06 -6.08
CA ARG A 111 31.36 6.09 -6.72
C ARG A 111 30.73 5.42 -7.93
N MET A 112 29.44 5.08 -7.87
CA MET A 112 28.70 4.59 -9.04
C MET A 112 28.69 5.59 -10.20
N ASN A 113 28.43 6.86 -9.91
CA ASN A 113 28.39 7.91 -10.94
C ASN A 113 29.78 8.15 -11.55
N GLN A 114 30.83 8.10 -10.73
CA GLN A 114 32.23 8.17 -11.15
C GLN A 114 32.61 7.01 -12.08
N LEU A 115 32.36 5.77 -11.65
CA LEU A 115 32.60 4.58 -12.48
C LEU A 115 31.83 4.66 -13.81
N ARG A 116 30.57 5.09 -13.79
CA ARG A 116 29.79 5.32 -15.01
C ARG A 116 30.52 6.27 -15.95
N ASN A 117 31.02 7.39 -15.44
CA ASN A 117 31.73 8.37 -16.25
C ASN A 117 33.03 7.81 -16.81
N TYR A 118 33.80 7.08 -16.00
CA TYR A 118 35.03 6.40 -16.41
C TYR A 118 34.80 5.42 -17.57
N PHE A 119 33.74 4.61 -17.50
CA PHE A 119 33.43 3.61 -18.53
C PHE A 119 32.66 4.16 -19.73
N THR A 120 32.04 5.34 -19.64
CA THR A 120 31.28 5.94 -20.75
C THR A 120 32.13 6.80 -21.67
N HIS A 121 33.36 7.15 -21.26
CA HIS A 121 34.23 8.07 -21.99
C HIS A 121 35.66 7.53 -22.09
N ASP A 122 36.32 7.83 -23.20
CA ASP A 122 37.72 7.44 -23.39
C ASP A 122 38.66 8.31 -22.53
N LEU A 123 38.51 9.64 -22.60
CA LEU A 123 39.38 10.66 -21.97
C LEU A 123 39.26 10.79 -20.43
N TYR A 124 38.52 9.91 -19.78
CA TYR A 124 38.38 9.97 -18.33
C TYR A 124 39.57 9.29 -17.64
N GLN A 125 40.41 10.08 -16.96
CA GLN A 125 41.70 9.65 -16.41
C GLN A 125 41.59 8.53 -15.34
N ILE A 126 42.67 7.76 -15.25
CA ILE A 126 42.82 6.41 -14.67
C ILE A 126 42.82 6.36 -13.12
N ASP A 127 42.85 7.51 -12.45
CA ASP A 127 42.93 7.61 -10.98
C ASP A 127 41.75 6.99 -10.21
N GLU A 128 40.57 6.84 -10.83
CA GLU A 128 39.36 6.41 -10.13
C GLU A 128 39.31 4.93 -9.78
N LEU A 129 40.13 4.13 -10.45
CA LEU A 129 40.15 2.69 -10.26
C LEU A 129 41.26 2.25 -9.29
N GLU A 130 42.12 3.13 -8.78
CA GLU A 130 43.20 2.74 -7.86
C GLU A 130 42.68 2.01 -6.61
N PHE A 131 43.25 0.83 -6.32
CA PHE A 131 42.78 0.00 -5.21
C PHE A 131 42.97 0.71 -3.86
N GLY A 132 44.12 1.37 -3.66
CA GLY A 132 44.43 2.12 -2.44
C GLY A 132 43.44 3.24 -2.12
N ARG A 133 42.88 3.93 -3.14
CA ARG A 133 41.86 4.98 -2.95
C ARG A 133 40.45 4.42 -2.72
N ASN A 134 40.20 3.16 -3.08
CA ASN A 134 38.89 2.50 -3.01
C ASN A 134 38.82 1.39 -1.96
N GLU A 135 39.85 1.23 -1.12
CA GLU A 135 39.91 0.15 -0.14
C GLU A 135 38.70 0.15 0.81
N LYS A 136 38.24 1.34 1.23
CA LYS A 136 37.03 1.49 2.06
C LYS A 136 35.77 0.97 1.37
N LEU A 137 35.61 1.26 0.07
CA LEU A 137 34.51 0.74 -0.75
C LEU A 137 34.55 -0.78 -0.85
N PHE A 138 35.73 -1.35 -1.11
CA PHE A 138 35.87 -2.80 -1.25
C PHE A 138 35.67 -3.56 0.06
N ARG A 139 36.16 -3.02 1.19
CA ARG A 139 35.83 -3.52 2.54
C ARG A 139 34.33 -3.57 2.76
N PHE A 140 33.64 -2.49 2.42
CA PHE A 140 32.21 -2.39 2.56
C PHE A 140 31.43 -3.39 1.68
N LEU A 141 31.80 -3.51 0.40
CA LEU A 141 31.20 -4.50 -0.50
C LEU A 141 31.40 -5.93 0.02
N ASN A 142 32.54 -6.21 0.64
CA ASN A 142 32.83 -7.52 1.23
C ASN A 142 31.94 -7.81 2.44
N GLU A 143 31.60 -6.81 3.25
CA GLU A 143 30.62 -6.93 4.35
C GLU A 143 29.20 -7.20 3.82
N ILE A 144 28.77 -6.50 2.77
CA ILE A 144 27.49 -6.79 2.11
C ILE A 144 27.46 -8.23 1.59
N LYS A 145 28.54 -8.68 0.95
CA LYS A 145 28.67 -10.07 0.47
C LYS A 145 28.54 -11.07 1.63
N LYS A 146 29.22 -10.85 2.76
CA LYS A 146 29.10 -11.73 3.95
C LYS A 146 27.64 -11.82 4.43
N LEU A 147 26.90 -10.71 4.41
CA LEU A 147 25.48 -10.69 4.77
C LEU A 147 24.61 -11.47 3.77
N VAL A 148 24.91 -11.41 2.48
CA VAL A 148 24.24 -12.24 1.46
C VAL A 148 24.49 -13.72 1.73
N LEU A 149 25.75 -14.12 1.94
CA LEU A 149 26.11 -15.51 2.23
C LEU A 149 25.40 -16.02 3.48
N TYR A 150 25.31 -15.20 4.54
CA TYR A 150 24.56 -15.54 5.74
C TYR A 150 23.07 -15.77 5.48
N ARG A 151 22.44 -14.97 4.61
CA ARG A 151 21.02 -15.14 4.26
C ARG A 151 20.78 -16.38 3.42
N LEU A 152 21.60 -16.60 2.40
CA LEU A 152 21.51 -17.78 1.54
C LEU A 152 21.70 -19.07 2.35
N ASN A 153 22.64 -19.08 3.30
CA ASN A 153 22.84 -20.23 4.20
C ASN A 153 21.65 -20.50 5.14
N LYS A 154 20.78 -19.51 5.39
CA LYS A 154 19.56 -19.66 6.19
C LYS A 154 18.33 -20.05 5.37
N GLU A 155 18.46 -20.15 4.05
CA GLU A 155 17.42 -20.60 3.12
C GLU A 155 17.82 -21.99 2.56
N PRO A 156 17.86 -23.05 3.40
CA PRO A 156 18.53 -24.33 3.09
C PRO A 156 17.88 -25.12 1.94
N TYR A 157 16.69 -24.71 1.48
CA TYR A 157 15.98 -25.37 0.39
C TYR A 157 16.61 -25.13 -1.01
N PHE A 158 17.55 -24.17 -1.14
CA PHE A 158 17.99 -23.69 -2.46
C PHE A 158 19.50 -23.84 -2.74
N ILE A 159 20.37 -23.63 -1.75
CA ILE A 159 21.84 -23.76 -1.93
C ILE A 159 22.45 -24.42 -0.68
N GLY A 160 23.06 -25.59 -0.83
CA GLY A 160 23.80 -26.27 0.25
C GLY A 160 25.00 -25.43 0.73
N SER A 161 25.26 -25.40 2.04
CA SER A 161 26.31 -24.59 2.67
C SER A 161 27.71 -24.85 2.10
N GLU A 162 27.98 -26.08 1.67
CA GLU A 162 29.18 -26.52 0.96
C GLU A 162 29.44 -25.75 -0.35
N ASN A 163 28.38 -25.34 -1.06
CA ASN A 163 28.45 -24.61 -2.32
C ASN A 163 28.71 -23.10 -2.15
N LEU A 164 28.77 -22.60 -0.91
CA LEU A 164 29.07 -21.20 -0.59
C LEU A 164 30.51 -20.99 -0.11
N THR A 165 31.24 -22.08 0.14
CA THR A 165 32.57 -22.06 0.77
C THR A 165 33.58 -21.24 -0.03
N HIS A 166 33.64 -21.41 -1.36
CA HIS A 166 34.56 -20.69 -2.25
C HIS A 166 34.31 -19.17 -2.32
N LEU A 167 33.13 -18.69 -1.90
CA LEU A 167 32.80 -17.26 -1.82
C LEU A 167 33.28 -16.62 -0.51
N ALA A 168 33.51 -17.44 0.52
CA ALA A 168 33.95 -17.04 1.85
C ALA A 168 35.48 -17.16 2.06
N GLU A 169 36.19 -17.77 1.12
CA GLU A 169 37.64 -17.98 1.21
C GLU A 169 38.43 -16.66 1.31
N PRO A 170 39.31 -16.50 2.32
CA PRO A 170 40.12 -15.28 2.50
C PRO A 170 41.05 -14.99 1.32
N ASN A 171 41.55 -16.00 0.62
CA ASN A 171 42.44 -15.85 -0.53
C ASN A 171 41.74 -16.16 -1.86
N GLY A 172 40.40 -16.30 -1.84
CA GLY A 172 39.62 -16.67 -3.02
C GLY A 172 39.43 -15.53 -4.02
N TYR A 173 39.06 -15.87 -5.26
CA TYR A 173 38.78 -14.94 -6.36
C TYR A 173 37.68 -13.90 -6.02
N PHE A 174 36.81 -14.23 -5.06
CA PHE A 174 35.70 -13.38 -4.64
C PHE A 174 36.00 -12.56 -3.37
N ASN A 175 37.24 -12.56 -2.86
CA ASN A 175 37.64 -11.63 -1.82
C ASN A 175 37.94 -10.25 -2.42
N PHE A 176 37.05 -9.28 -2.20
CA PHE A 176 37.18 -7.93 -2.76
C PHE A 176 38.35 -7.12 -2.17
N LEU A 177 38.98 -7.60 -1.10
CA LEU A 177 40.13 -6.95 -0.47
C LEU A 177 41.47 -7.20 -1.17
N ALA A 178 41.50 -8.07 -2.19
CA ALA A 178 42.70 -8.33 -2.96
C ALA A 178 42.69 -7.51 -4.25
N GLU A 179 43.80 -6.85 -4.58
CA GLU A 179 43.90 -5.95 -5.73
C GLU A 179 43.57 -6.64 -7.06
N GLN A 180 44.00 -7.90 -7.20
CA GLN A 180 43.70 -8.76 -8.34
C GLN A 180 42.20 -9.07 -8.53
N ASN A 181 41.38 -8.91 -7.49
CA ASN A 181 39.94 -9.22 -7.49
C ASN A 181 39.05 -7.99 -7.69
N LYS A 182 39.63 -6.83 -8.01
CA LYS A 182 38.93 -5.58 -8.30
C LYS A 182 37.79 -5.72 -9.31
N LYS A 183 37.96 -6.57 -10.34
CA LYS A 183 36.90 -6.87 -11.32
C LYS A 183 35.66 -7.49 -10.65
N ALA A 184 35.85 -8.45 -9.75
CA ALA A 184 34.75 -9.09 -9.03
C ALA A 184 34.02 -8.09 -8.12
N ALA A 185 34.76 -7.17 -7.49
CA ALA A 185 34.19 -6.12 -6.67
C ALA A 185 33.35 -5.12 -7.50
N ILE A 186 33.84 -4.68 -8.66
CA ILE A 186 33.09 -3.80 -9.59
C ILE A 186 31.85 -4.51 -10.12
N ASN A 187 31.96 -5.79 -10.49
CA ASN A 187 30.80 -6.56 -10.93
C ASN A 187 29.71 -6.64 -9.86
N PHE A 188 30.11 -6.92 -8.62
CA PHE A 188 29.19 -6.99 -7.49
C PHE A 188 28.51 -5.63 -7.24
N LEU A 189 29.28 -4.54 -7.30
CA LEU A 189 28.78 -3.17 -7.19
C LEU A 189 27.71 -2.87 -8.25
N VAL A 190 27.97 -3.16 -9.52
CA VAL A 190 27.02 -2.94 -10.63
C VAL A 190 25.73 -3.74 -10.41
N CYS A 191 25.82 -5.00 -9.96
CA CYS A 191 24.66 -5.87 -9.75
C CYS A 191 23.67 -5.38 -8.69
N LEU A 192 24.13 -4.57 -7.73
CA LEU A 192 23.25 -3.98 -6.68
C LEU A 192 22.25 -2.96 -7.23
N PHE A 193 22.52 -2.41 -8.42
CA PHE A 193 21.71 -1.35 -9.04
C PHE A 193 21.03 -1.77 -10.35
N LEU A 194 21.27 -3.00 -10.79
CA LEU A 194 20.58 -3.63 -11.90
C LEU A 194 19.40 -4.45 -11.39
N GLU A 195 18.36 -4.57 -12.22
CA GLU A 195 17.34 -5.59 -11.98
C GLU A 195 18.00 -6.97 -12.11
N ARG A 196 17.49 -7.96 -11.38
CA ARG A 196 18.15 -9.27 -11.28
C ARG A 196 18.32 -9.94 -12.66
N LYS A 197 17.31 -9.88 -13.54
CA LYS A 197 17.45 -10.29 -14.94
C LYS A 197 18.65 -9.67 -15.64
N THR A 198 18.73 -8.34 -15.62
CA THR A 198 19.79 -7.57 -16.30
C THR A 198 21.15 -7.80 -15.65
N ALA A 199 21.20 -8.02 -14.33
CA ALA A 199 22.40 -8.38 -13.60
C ALA A 199 22.94 -9.77 -14.01
N MET A 200 22.07 -10.75 -14.24
CA MET A 200 22.49 -12.06 -14.73
C MET A 200 22.98 -12.00 -16.17
N GLU A 201 22.30 -11.26 -17.05
CA GLU A 201 22.79 -10.98 -18.41
C GLU A 201 24.19 -10.34 -18.37
N PHE A 202 24.40 -9.35 -17.49
CA PHE A 202 25.68 -8.69 -17.28
C PHE A 202 26.80 -9.64 -16.81
N LEU A 203 26.48 -10.61 -15.94
CA LEU A 203 27.46 -11.55 -15.40
C LEU A 203 27.80 -12.66 -16.41
N LYS A 204 26.81 -13.22 -17.10
CA LYS A 204 26.95 -14.41 -17.95
C LYS A 204 27.92 -14.27 -19.12
N VAL A 205 28.19 -13.05 -19.57
CA VAL A 205 29.15 -12.80 -20.66
C VAL A 205 30.59 -12.75 -20.13
N GLN A 206 30.79 -12.73 -18.82
CA GLN A 206 32.10 -12.59 -18.18
C GLN A 206 32.71 -13.91 -17.73
N ARG A 207 34.02 -14.08 -17.94
CA ARG A 207 34.79 -15.22 -17.39
C ARG A 207 34.64 -15.30 -15.86
N GLY A 208 34.36 -16.50 -15.35
CA GLY A 208 34.08 -16.76 -13.93
C GLY A 208 32.59 -16.87 -13.58
N TYR A 209 31.70 -16.41 -14.47
CA TYR A 209 30.24 -16.37 -14.24
C TYR A 209 29.42 -17.00 -15.39
N LYS A 210 30.08 -17.49 -16.45
CA LYS A 210 29.40 -18.03 -17.66
C LYS A 210 28.64 -19.34 -17.41
N SER A 211 29.15 -20.19 -16.51
CA SER A 211 28.60 -21.53 -16.26
C SER A 211 27.48 -21.46 -15.22
N SER A 212 26.36 -22.11 -15.49
CA SER A 212 25.31 -22.39 -14.50
C SER A 212 25.20 -23.88 -14.15
N ASN A 213 26.06 -24.73 -14.73
CA ASN A 213 25.92 -26.19 -14.65
C ASN A 213 26.31 -26.79 -13.30
N ASN A 214 27.07 -26.06 -12.47
CA ASN A 214 27.53 -26.49 -11.15
C ASN A 214 26.78 -25.72 -10.05
N PRO A 215 26.24 -26.39 -9.00
CA PRO A 215 25.67 -25.73 -7.82
C PRO A 215 26.52 -24.60 -7.22
N ALA A 216 27.86 -24.72 -7.20
CA ALA A 216 28.75 -23.65 -6.73
C ALA A 216 28.76 -22.42 -7.65
N HIS A 217 28.62 -22.61 -8.98
CA HIS A 217 28.48 -21.51 -9.92
C HIS A 217 27.10 -20.85 -9.82
N LYS A 218 26.03 -21.62 -9.62
CA LYS A 218 24.69 -21.08 -9.31
C LYS A 218 24.72 -20.25 -8.03
N ALA A 219 25.38 -20.75 -6.99
CA ALA A 219 25.57 -20.03 -5.74
C ALA A 219 26.30 -18.70 -5.92
N THR A 220 27.25 -18.64 -6.86
CA THR A 220 27.96 -17.41 -7.24
C THR A 220 27.01 -16.39 -7.88
N LEU A 221 26.23 -16.79 -8.89
CA LEU A 221 25.25 -15.92 -9.56
C LEU A 221 24.16 -15.45 -8.58
N SER A 222 23.63 -16.36 -7.76
CA SER A 222 22.63 -16.04 -6.74
C SER A 222 23.19 -15.08 -5.69
N SER A 223 24.46 -15.23 -5.27
CA SER A 223 25.10 -14.30 -4.33
C SER A 223 25.29 -12.90 -4.90
N PHE A 224 25.66 -12.77 -6.17
CA PHE A 224 25.87 -11.47 -6.81
C PHE A 224 24.56 -10.73 -7.11
N THR A 225 23.45 -11.46 -7.26
CA THR A 225 22.15 -10.88 -7.65
C THR A 225 21.11 -10.86 -6.51
N HIS A 226 21.45 -11.37 -5.31
CA HIS A 226 20.50 -11.46 -4.19
C HIS A 226 19.96 -10.09 -3.74
N PHE A 227 20.80 -9.06 -3.80
CA PHE A 227 20.43 -7.67 -3.45
C PHE A 227 20.29 -6.75 -4.66
N SER A 228 20.04 -7.32 -5.84
CA SER A 228 19.68 -6.55 -7.03
C SER A 228 18.45 -5.65 -6.79
N VAL A 229 18.39 -4.57 -7.57
CA VAL A 229 17.39 -3.52 -7.39
C VAL A 229 15.99 -4.05 -7.67
N LYS A 230 15.02 -3.58 -6.88
CA LYS A 230 13.60 -3.86 -7.09
C LYS A 230 12.93 -2.58 -7.56
N MET A 231 12.52 -2.56 -8.82
CA MET A 231 11.87 -1.37 -9.37
C MET A 231 10.50 -1.15 -8.72
N PRO A 232 10.11 0.12 -8.45
CA PRO A 232 8.76 0.45 -8.02
C PRO A 232 7.76 -0.10 -9.04
N LYS A 233 6.83 -0.95 -8.60
CA LYS A 233 5.84 -1.53 -9.51
C LYS A 233 4.90 -0.40 -9.96
N PRO A 234 4.71 -0.18 -11.28
CA PRO A 234 3.73 0.78 -11.73
C PRO A 234 2.37 0.34 -11.18
N VAL A 235 1.65 1.27 -10.56
CA VAL A 235 0.22 1.06 -10.35
C VAL A 235 -0.37 1.01 -11.74
N LEU A 236 -0.96 -0.13 -12.12
CA LEU A 236 -1.67 -0.27 -13.38
C LEU A 236 -2.91 0.65 -13.29
N GLU A 237 -2.72 1.95 -13.59
CA GLU A 237 -3.77 2.97 -13.61
C GLU A 237 -4.86 2.49 -14.57
N SER A 238 -5.99 2.12 -13.97
CA SER A 238 -7.10 1.42 -14.62
C SER A 238 -8.03 2.40 -15.36
N LYS A 239 -7.46 3.41 -16.01
CA LYS A 239 -8.21 4.54 -16.58
C LYS A 239 -8.89 4.21 -17.92
N ASP A 240 -8.47 3.15 -18.62
CA ASP A 240 -8.77 3.01 -20.06
C ASP A 240 -9.58 1.76 -20.47
N PHE A 241 -10.24 1.03 -19.56
CA PHE A 241 -10.91 -0.23 -19.97
C PHE A 241 -12.36 -0.34 -19.49
N GLU A 242 -13.30 -0.26 -20.45
CA GLU A 242 -14.72 -0.62 -20.24
C GLU A 242 -14.86 -2.04 -19.69
N PHE A 243 -13.94 -2.94 -20.07
CA PHE A 243 -13.91 -4.34 -19.66
C PHE A 243 -13.29 -4.59 -18.27
N ARG A 244 -12.79 -3.56 -17.58
CA ARG A 244 -12.08 -3.72 -16.29
C ARG A 244 -12.98 -4.29 -15.19
N PHE A 245 -14.22 -3.81 -15.12
CA PHE A 245 -15.21 -4.29 -14.15
C PHE A 245 -15.38 -5.81 -14.26
N VAL A 246 -15.47 -6.31 -15.50
CA VAL A 246 -15.63 -7.73 -15.83
C VAL A 246 -14.40 -8.54 -15.41
N LEU A 247 -13.21 -8.10 -15.80
CA LEU A 247 -11.94 -8.75 -15.44
C LEU A 247 -11.73 -8.85 -13.93
N ASP A 248 -11.92 -7.74 -13.22
CA ASP A 248 -11.76 -7.72 -11.76
C ASP A 248 -12.81 -8.60 -11.08
N GLY A 249 -14.05 -8.61 -11.59
CA GLY A 249 -15.12 -9.45 -11.09
C GLY A 249 -14.84 -10.95 -11.26
N ILE A 250 -14.44 -11.37 -12.46
CA ILE A 250 -14.05 -12.77 -12.75
C ILE A 250 -12.86 -13.20 -11.87
N ASN A 251 -11.83 -12.35 -11.75
CA ASN A 251 -10.66 -12.63 -10.93
C ASN A 251 -11.01 -12.78 -9.44
N GLU A 252 -12.05 -12.10 -8.97
CA GLU A 252 -12.56 -12.26 -7.62
C GLU A 252 -13.35 -13.58 -7.49
N LEU A 253 -14.26 -13.87 -8.44
CA LEU A 253 -15.10 -15.09 -8.45
C LEU A 253 -14.29 -16.38 -8.49
N LYS A 254 -13.14 -16.40 -9.18
CA LYS A 254 -12.19 -17.52 -9.23
C LYS A 254 -11.55 -17.88 -7.89
N ARG A 255 -11.45 -16.91 -6.97
CA ARG A 255 -10.75 -17.10 -5.70
C ARG A 255 -11.70 -17.62 -4.64
N CYS A 256 -11.24 -18.59 -3.86
CA CYS A 256 -11.96 -19.11 -2.70
C CYS A 256 -11.94 -18.07 -1.55
N PRO A 257 -13.07 -17.82 -0.87
CA PRO A 257 -13.08 -17.02 0.35
C PRO A 257 -12.15 -17.60 1.41
N LYS A 258 -11.28 -16.78 2.01
CA LYS A 258 -10.31 -17.23 3.03
C LYS A 258 -10.93 -17.95 4.22
N ASP A 259 -12.11 -17.50 4.66
CA ASP A 259 -12.85 -18.14 5.75
C ASP A 259 -13.28 -19.58 5.40
N LEU A 260 -13.52 -19.86 4.12
CA LEU A 260 -13.87 -21.20 3.62
C LEU A 260 -12.61 -22.06 3.44
N PHE A 261 -11.57 -21.52 2.78
CA PHE A 261 -10.31 -22.21 2.49
C PHE A 261 -9.62 -22.79 3.75
N HIS A 262 -9.60 -22.05 4.86
CA HIS A 262 -8.99 -22.52 6.11
C HIS A 262 -9.69 -23.75 6.74
N HIS A 263 -10.89 -24.10 6.28
CA HIS A 263 -11.68 -25.22 6.78
C HIS A 263 -11.71 -26.41 5.82
N PHE A 264 -11.04 -26.32 4.69
CA PHE A 264 -10.88 -27.48 3.83
C PHE A 264 -9.86 -28.46 4.43
N PRO A 265 -10.07 -29.78 4.27
CA PRO A 265 -8.98 -30.74 4.41
C PRO A 265 -7.89 -30.42 3.39
N ASP A 266 -6.65 -30.83 3.66
CA ASP A 266 -5.51 -30.43 2.82
C ASP A 266 -5.68 -30.87 1.35
N GLN A 267 -6.32 -32.02 1.10
CA GLN A 267 -6.72 -32.47 -0.25
C GLN A 267 -7.58 -31.43 -0.99
N ASN A 268 -8.56 -30.82 -0.34
CA ASN A 268 -9.44 -29.80 -0.95
C ASN A 268 -8.77 -28.42 -1.02
N LYS A 269 -7.76 -28.16 -0.17
CA LYS A 269 -6.94 -26.93 -0.29
C LYS A 269 -6.11 -26.97 -1.55
N GLU A 270 -5.57 -28.12 -1.94
CA GLU A 270 -4.83 -28.28 -3.19
C GLU A 270 -5.69 -27.95 -4.41
N LEU A 271 -7.00 -28.25 -4.38
CA LEU A 271 -7.92 -27.86 -5.46
C LEU A 271 -8.09 -26.34 -5.57
N CYS A 272 -7.91 -25.60 -4.47
CA CYS A 272 -7.92 -24.13 -4.44
C CYS A 272 -6.55 -23.51 -4.74
N GLN A 273 -5.58 -24.33 -5.12
CA GLN A 273 -4.27 -23.88 -5.59
C GLN A 273 -4.27 -23.97 -7.11
N THR A 274 -3.79 -22.92 -7.75
CA THR A 274 -3.41 -23.00 -9.15
C THR A 274 -1.91 -23.18 -9.23
N THR A 275 -1.49 -23.88 -10.25
CA THR A 275 -0.11 -23.82 -10.70
C THR A 275 0.07 -22.48 -11.38
N ALA A 276 0.31 -21.43 -10.57
CA ALA A 276 0.70 -20.18 -11.18
C ALA A 276 2.09 -20.40 -11.73
N GLU A 277 2.24 -20.12 -13.01
CA GLU A 277 3.51 -19.77 -13.62
C GLU A 277 3.96 -18.46 -12.95
N VAL A 278 4.51 -18.62 -11.76
CA VAL A 278 5.17 -17.52 -11.09
C VAL A 278 6.40 -17.30 -11.93
N GLN A 279 6.53 -16.07 -12.41
CA GLN A 279 7.78 -15.58 -12.95
C GLN A 279 8.80 -15.64 -11.83
N MET A 280 9.39 -16.82 -11.69
CA MET A 280 10.56 -17.09 -10.91
C MET A 280 11.70 -16.77 -11.85
N GLU A 281 12.55 -15.85 -11.43
CA GLU A 281 13.78 -15.64 -12.19
C GLU A 281 14.58 -16.91 -12.08
N LYS A 282 14.77 -17.59 -13.22
CA LYS A 282 15.59 -18.77 -13.35
C LYS A 282 16.95 -18.43 -12.74
N GLU A 283 17.32 -19.05 -11.63
CA GLU A 283 18.57 -18.68 -10.92
C GLU A 283 19.80 -18.80 -11.83
N GLU A 284 19.67 -19.68 -12.83
CA GLU A 284 20.70 -19.93 -13.82
C GLU A 284 20.79 -18.87 -14.90
N THR A 285 19.71 -18.25 -15.38
CA THR A 285 19.71 -17.36 -16.56
C THR A 285 19.22 -15.95 -16.31
N GLY A 286 18.48 -15.70 -15.24
CA GLY A 286 17.86 -14.40 -14.95
C GLY A 286 16.67 -14.11 -15.84
N GLU A 287 16.43 -14.96 -16.82
CA GLU A 287 15.20 -14.99 -17.56
C GLU A 287 14.09 -15.36 -16.59
N MET A 288 12.94 -14.74 -16.78
CA MET A 288 11.75 -15.15 -16.04
C MET A 288 11.33 -16.48 -16.62
N GLU A 289 11.61 -17.54 -15.88
CA GLU A 289 11.12 -18.84 -16.20
C GLU A 289 9.83 -19.11 -15.45
N MET A 290 8.98 -19.86 -16.10
CA MET A 290 7.69 -20.20 -15.55
C MET A 290 7.90 -21.42 -14.67
N GLU A 291 8.26 -21.17 -13.41
CA GLU A 291 8.24 -22.23 -12.43
C GLU A 291 6.80 -22.39 -11.94
N SER A 292 6.31 -23.62 -12.05
CA SER A 292 5.03 -24.06 -11.55
C SER A 292 5.02 -23.98 -10.03
N ARG A 293 4.67 -22.82 -9.47
CA ARG A 293 4.45 -22.70 -8.03
C ARG A 293 2.96 -22.82 -7.73
N LYS A 294 2.63 -23.69 -6.80
CA LYS A 294 1.29 -23.74 -6.23
C LYS A 294 1.01 -22.41 -5.52
N VAL A 295 0.08 -21.62 -6.07
CA VAL A 295 -0.39 -20.36 -5.50
C VAL A 295 -1.82 -20.54 -5.04
N ASP A 296 -2.08 -20.20 -3.78
CA ASP A 296 -3.42 -20.21 -3.21
C ASP A 296 -4.30 -19.15 -3.90
N LEU A 297 -5.35 -19.58 -4.60
CA LEU A 297 -6.37 -18.69 -5.15
C LEU A 297 -7.34 -18.26 -4.04
N ILE A 298 -6.87 -17.44 -3.11
CA ILE A 298 -7.67 -16.99 -1.94
C ILE A 298 -8.01 -15.50 -1.98
N ARG A 299 -9.18 -15.15 -1.44
CA ARG A 299 -9.61 -13.77 -1.22
C ARG A 299 -9.12 -13.26 0.14
N TYR A 300 -8.51 -12.08 0.17
CA TYR A 300 -8.05 -11.46 1.42
C TYR A 300 -9.09 -10.53 2.05
N GLU A 301 -9.90 -9.86 1.24
CA GLU A 301 -10.91 -8.88 1.65
C GLU A 301 -12.19 -9.06 0.84
N ASP A 302 -13.33 -8.62 1.39
CA ASP A 302 -14.61 -8.63 0.67
C ASP A 302 -14.69 -7.42 -0.26
N LYS A 303 -14.54 -7.67 -1.57
CA LYS A 303 -14.65 -6.63 -2.60
C LYS A 303 -16.05 -6.46 -3.16
N PHE A 304 -17.02 -7.29 -2.77
CA PHE A 304 -18.38 -7.18 -3.29
C PHE A 304 -18.99 -5.77 -3.12
N PRO A 305 -18.83 -5.08 -1.97
CA PRO A 305 -19.34 -3.72 -1.82
C PRO A 305 -18.79 -2.73 -2.85
N TYR A 306 -17.51 -2.87 -3.21
CA TYR A 306 -16.88 -2.06 -4.25
C TYR A 306 -17.51 -2.33 -5.63
N PHE A 307 -17.65 -3.61 -6.00
CA PHE A 307 -18.30 -3.99 -7.26
C PHE A 307 -19.76 -3.55 -7.31
N ALA A 308 -20.51 -3.71 -6.23
CA ALA A 308 -21.91 -3.29 -6.11
C ALA A 308 -22.06 -1.79 -6.37
N LEU A 309 -21.28 -0.96 -5.68
CA LEU A 309 -21.33 0.50 -5.86
C LEU A 309 -20.90 0.91 -7.26
N ARG A 310 -19.79 0.33 -7.76
CA ARG A 310 -19.31 0.58 -9.12
C ARG A 310 -20.34 0.26 -10.19
N TYR A 311 -20.99 -0.89 -10.07
CA TYR A 311 -22.06 -1.30 -10.96
C TYR A 311 -23.26 -0.35 -10.92
N LEU A 312 -23.73 0.01 -9.72
CA LEU A 312 -24.84 0.95 -9.54
C LEU A 312 -24.53 2.33 -10.17
N ASP A 313 -23.29 2.81 -10.05
CA ASP A 313 -22.84 4.09 -10.60
C ASP A 313 -22.62 4.03 -12.13
N GLU A 314 -21.85 3.06 -12.65
CA GLU A 314 -21.50 2.95 -14.07
C GLU A 314 -22.72 2.65 -14.96
N MET A 315 -23.68 1.89 -14.44
CA MET A 315 -24.96 1.62 -15.12
C MET A 315 -26.02 2.69 -14.83
N ASN A 316 -25.67 3.74 -14.06
CA ASN A 316 -26.55 4.81 -13.60
C ASN A 316 -27.88 4.27 -13.07
N LEU A 317 -27.82 3.27 -12.18
CA LEU A 317 -28.99 2.53 -11.70
C LEU A 317 -29.84 3.34 -10.71
N LEU A 318 -29.26 4.33 -10.05
CA LEU A 318 -29.95 5.16 -9.07
C LEU A 318 -29.77 6.64 -9.43
N PRO A 319 -30.54 7.18 -10.39
CA PRO A 319 -30.35 8.55 -10.87
C PRO A 319 -30.57 9.61 -9.79
N LYS A 320 -31.34 9.32 -8.73
CA LYS A 320 -31.67 10.24 -7.62
C LYS A 320 -30.78 10.01 -6.39
N ILE A 321 -29.75 9.18 -6.48
CA ILE A 321 -28.86 8.87 -5.35
C ILE A 321 -27.40 8.95 -5.81
N ARG A 322 -26.52 9.52 -4.98
CA ARG A 322 -25.07 9.46 -5.17
C ARG A 322 -24.39 8.99 -3.89
N PHE A 323 -23.40 8.12 -4.04
CA PHE A 323 -22.61 7.61 -2.92
C PHE A 323 -21.40 8.50 -2.65
N GLN A 324 -20.91 8.46 -1.41
CA GLN A 324 -19.74 9.24 -1.03
C GLN A 324 -18.47 8.63 -1.62
N VAL A 325 -17.70 9.44 -2.34
CA VAL A 325 -16.40 9.10 -2.91
C VAL A 325 -15.33 9.95 -2.21
N CYS A 326 -14.28 9.31 -1.73
CA CYS A 326 -13.05 9.96 -1.31
C CYS A 326 -12.25 10.27 -2.57
N ILE A 327 -12.05 11.55 -2.90
CA ILE A 327 -11.35 11.98 -4.12
C ILE A 327 -9.84 11.83 -3.95
N GLY A 328 -9.35 12.12 -2.75
CA GLY A 328 -7.93 12.15 -2.45
C GLY A 328 -7.62 12.79 -1.11
N HIS A 329 -6.35 13.17 -0.95
CA HIS A 329 -5.85 13.81 0.26
C HIS A 329 -5.41 15.25 -0.04
N ARG A 330 -5.79 16.19 0.82
CA ARG A 330 -5.32 17.57 0.85
C ARG A 330 -4.36 17.75 2.02
N LYS A 331 -3.30 18.54 1.84
CA LYS A 331 -2.44 19.01 2.93
C LYS A 331 -3.10 20.20 3.62
N GLU A 332 -3.40 20.08 4.91
CA GLU A 332 -3.73 21.24 5.74
C GLU A 332 -2.47 21.83 6.37
N LYS A 333 -2.54 23.12 6.70
CA LYS A 333 -1.41 23.97 7.09
C LYS A 333 -0.51 23.33 8.15
N PHE A 334 0.77 23.68 7.98
CA PHE A 334 1.87 23.54 8.90
C PHE A 334 1.57 24.21 10.25
N HIS A 335 1.29 23.40 11.26
CA HIS A 335 1.57 23.83 12.63
C HIS A 335 3.03 23.46 12.89
N THR A 336 3.89 24.47 13.05
CA THR A 336 5.11 24.28 13.84
C THR A 336 4.63 24.00 15.24
N HIS A 337 4.46 22.71 15.56
CA HIS A 337 4.43 22.33 16.96
C HIS A 337 5.76 22.77 17.55
N ASP A 338 5.79 23.39 18.73
CA ASP A 338 7.02 23.92 19.36
C ASP A 338 8.14 22.86 19.53
N ASN A 339 7.78 21.60 19.31
CA ASN A 339 8.60 20.41 19.47
C ASN A 339 8.97 19.73 18.15
N ALA A 340 8.42 20.17 17.02
CA ALA A 340 8.64 19.60 15.70
C ALA A 340 9.68 20.45 14.94
N THR A 341 10.75 19.80 14.48
CA THR A 341 11.82 20.41 13.68
C THR A 341 11.41 20.63 12.23
N GLU A 342 10.50 19.80 11.74
CA GLU A 342 9.80 19.96 10.45
C GLU A 342 8.31 20.21 10.69
N PRO A 343 7.64 20.94 9.79
CA PRO A 343 6.25 21.26 10.01
C PRO A 343 5.36 20.03 9.75
N VAL A 344 4.46 19.74 10.69
CA VAL A 344 3.63 18.53 10.64
C VAL A 344 2.64 18.61 9.47
N VAL A 345 2.71 17.64 8.57
CA VAL A 345 1.78 17.53 7.44
C VAL A 345 0.54 16.74 7.88
N HIS A 346 -0.60 17.42 7.94
CA HIS A 346 -1.89 16.77 8.12
C HIS A 346 -2.53 16.50 6.76
N HIS A 347 -2.71 15.22 6.43
CA HIS A 347 -3.45 14.81 5.24
C HIS A 347 -4.93 14.64 5.58
N LYS A 348 -5.76 15.56 5.11
CA LYS A 348 -7.23 15.48 5.23
C LYS A 348 -7.82 14.84 3.99
N ARG A 349 -8.71 13.86 4.19
CA ARG A 349 -9.46 13.25 3.09
C ARG A 349 -10.53 14.20 2.58
N VAL A 350 -10.55 14.39 1.27
CA VAL A 350 -11.56 15.19 0.57
C VAL A 350 -12.63 14.24 0.04
N TYR A 351 -13.89 14.54 0.35
CA TYR A 351 -15.03 13.73 -0.05
C TYR A 351 -15.98 14.54 -0.93
N ALA A 352 -16.62 13.87 -1.89
CA ALA A 352 -17.74 14.39 -2.67
C ALA A 352 -18.78 13.29 -2.90
N PHE A 353 -19.95 13.67 -3.41
CA PHE A 353 -21.00 12.75 -3.81
C PHE A 353 -21.15 12.79 -5.33
N THR A 354 -20.47 11.88 -6.01
CA THR A 354 -20.38 11.84 -7.47
C THR A 354 -20.18 10.41 -7.94
N SER A 355 -20.26 10.18 -9.24
CA SER A 355 -19.90 8.89 -9.84
C SER A 355 -18.40 8.68 -9.77
N LEU A 356 -17.96 7.54 -9.25
CA LEU A 356 -16.54 7.17 -9.27
C LEU A 356 -15.99 7.09 -10.69
N HIS A 357 -16.79 6.61 -11.65
CA HIS A 357 -16.40 6.47 -13.05
C HIS A 357 -16.03 7.82 -13.67
N LYS A 358 -16.84 8.85 -13.41
CA LYS A 358 -16.59 10.23 -13.86
C LYS A 358 -15.25 10.77 -13.31
N LEU A 359 -14.98 10.54 -12.02
CA LEU A 359 -13.71 10.94 -11.41
C LEU A 359 -12.51 10.16 -11.96
N LEU A 360 -12.67 8.91 -12.38
CA LEU A 360 -11.57 8.14 -12.96
C LEU A 360 -11.19 8.63 -14.36
N GLN A 361 -12.13 9.20 -15.11
CA GLN A 361 -11.93 9.79 -16.43
C GLN A 361 -11.38 11.22 -16.34
N GLU A 362 -12.00 12.04 -15.50
CA GLU A 362 -11.71 13.47 -15.40
C GLU A 362 -11.41 13.85 -13.94
N ASN A 363 -10.25 14.46 -13.72
CA ASN A 363 -9.96 15.07 -12.42
C ASN A 363 -10.57 16.49 -12.40
N PRO A 364 -11.59 16.76 -11.56
CA PRO A 364 -12.29 18.05 -11.52
C PRO A 364 -11.40 19.19 -11.02
N TYR A 365 -10.25 18.87 -10.45
CA TYR A 365 -9.29 19.87 -9.97
C TYR A 365 -8.17 20.13 -10.97
N THR A 366 -8.13 19.48 -12.15
CA THR A 366 -7.01 19.60 -13.11
C THR A 366 -6.70 21.04 -13.50
N GLU A 367 -7.73 21.87 -13.70
CA GLU A 367 -7.58 23.29 -14.07
C GLU A 367 -7.11 24.17 -12.92
N GLN A 368 -7.40 23.81 -11.66
CA GLN A 368 -6.96 24.56 -10.47
C GLN A 368 -5.46 24.41 -10.17
N PHE A 369 -4.74 23.58 -10.95
CA PHE A 369 -3.28 23.38 -10.86
C PHE A 369 -2.51 23.92 -12.07
N LEU A 370 -3.17 24.64 -12.97
CA LEU A 370 -2.56 25.26 -14.16
C LEU A 370 -2.43 26.77 -13.92
N ASN A 371 -1.23 27.32 -14.13
CA ASN A 371 -1.03 28.77 -14.17
C ASN A 371 -1.50 29.35 -15.51
N GLU A 372 -1.55 30.69 -15.62
CA GLU A 372 -1.93 31.44 -16.85
C GLU A 372 -1.11 31.02 -18.10
N ASP A 373 0.08 30.44 -17.91
CA ASP A 373 0.96 29.94 -18.98
C ASP A 373 0.82 28.43 -19.27
N GLY A 374 -0.13 27.71 -18.65
CA GLY A 374 -0.38 26.28 -18.91
C GLY A 374 0.66 25.30 -18.34
N ILE A 375 1.58 25.77 -17.50
CA ILE A 375 2.59 24.94 -16.81
C ILE A 375 2.02 24.43 -15.47
N LYS A 376 2.11 23.12 -15.21
CA LYS A 376 1.71 22.50 -13.93
C LYS A 376 2.61 23.02 -12.80
N GLU A 377 2.05 23.72 -11.82
CA GLU A 377 2.76 24.02 -10.57
C GLU A 377 3.00 22.71 -9.80
N HIS A 378 4.19 22.14 -9.94
CA HIS A 378 4.62 21.01 -9.11
C HIS A 378 4.97 21.42 -7.66
N HIS A 379 4.76 22.68 -7.31
CA HIS A 379 5.18 23.28 -6.05
C HIS A 379 4.04 24.07 -5.41
N LEU A 380 3.03 23.35 -4.97
CA LEU A 380 1.90 23.89 -4.25
C LEU A 380 2.35 24.60 -2.96
N LYS A 381 1.94 25.85 -2.79
CA LYS A 381 1.96 26.53 -1.49
C LYS A 381 1.26 25.64 -0.44
N PRO A 382 1.68 25.67 0.84
CA PRO A 382 0.93 25.05 1.93
C PRO A 382 -0.55 25.40 1.87
N GLY A 383 -1.40 24.42 1.61
CA GLY A 383 -2.86 24.56 1.65
C GLY A 383 -3.56 24.77 0.31
N SER A 384 -2.86 24.97 -0.80
CA SER A 384 -3.46 24.96 -2.15
C SER A 384 -3.24 23.58 -2.76
N GLY A 385 -4.29 22.76 -2.91
CA GLY A 385 -4.22 21.58 -3.77
C GLY A 385 -4.36 20.18 -3.16
N LEU A 386 -4.78 19.24 -4.03
CA LEU A 386 -4.94 17.81 -3.78
C LEU A 386 -3.63 17.07 -4.12
N GLU A 387 -3.02 16.39 -3.17
CA GLU A 387 -1.70 15.75 -3.34
C GLU A 387 -1.79 14.40 -4.07
N ASN A 388 -2.82 13.61 -3.76
CA ASN A 388 -3.01 12.27 -4.31
C ASN A 388 -4.46 12.12 -4.80
N PHE A 389 -4.65 12.28 -6.10
CA PHE A 389 -5.91 11.98 -6.78
C PHE A 389 -6.05 10.46 -6.96
N ALA A 390 -6.74 9.82 -6.02
CA ALA A 390 -6.96 8.38 -5.99
C ALA A 390 -8.41 8.12 -5.57
N PRO A 391 -9.37 8.40 -6.47
CA PRO A 391 -10.78 8.38 -6.11
C PRO A 391 -11.22 6.96 -5.73
N THR A 392 -11.90 6.81 -4.60
CA THR A 392 -12.38 5.52 -4.07
C THR A 392 -13.67 5.70 -3.28
N TYR A 393 -14.55 4.69 -3.26
CA TYR A 393 -15.74 4.76 -2.41
C TYR A 393 -15.38 4.86 -0.92
N ALA A 394 -15.99 5.82 -0.22
CA ALA A 394 -15.71 6.11 1.18
C ALA A 394 -16.44 5.13 2.13
N ILE A 395 -16.08 3.85 2.06
CA ILE A 395 -16.63 2.81 2.94
C ILE A 395 -15.92 2.90 4.30
N HIS A 396 -16.69 3.24 5.34
CA HIS A 396 -16.20 3.36 6.72
C HIS A 396 -17.08 2.55 7.65
N ASP A 397 -16.46 1.72 8.50
CA ASP A 397 -17.14 0.85 9.47
C ASP A 397 -18.29 0.03 8.86
N GLN A 398 -18.07 -0.54 7.67
CA GLN A 398 -19.08 -1.34 6.93
C GLN A 398 -20.32 -0.55 6.52
N ASN A 399 -20.19 0.77 6.38
CA ASN A 399 -21.25 1.65 5.93
C ASN A 399 -20.77 2.57 4.80
N ILE A 400 -21.72 3.02 3.98
CA ILE A 400 -21.50 4.01 2.93
C ILE A 400 -22.54 5.13 3.07
N LYS A 401 -22.07 6.38 2.97
CA LYS A 401 -22.93 7.57 2.99
C LYS A 401 -23.48 7.85 1.60
N PHE A 402 -24.67 8.40 1.53
CA PHE A 402 -25.28 8.82 0.28
C PHE A 402 -26.08 10.12 0.44
N VAL A 403 -26.33 10.78 -0.68
CA VAL A 403 -27.20 11.96 -0.81
C VAL A 403 -28.29 11.69 -1.83
N ILE A 404 -29.40 12.39 -1.65
CA ILE A 404 -30.61 12.30 -2.46
C ILE A 404 -30.86 13.62 -3.22
N GLN A 405 -30.37 14.73 -2.69
CA GLN A 405 -30.61 16.05 -3.26
C GLN A 405 -29.73 16.26 -4.49
N ALA A 406 -30.35 16.45 -5.67
CA ALA A 406 -29.64 16.68 -6.93
C ALA A 406 -28.69 17.88 -6.85
N GLU A 407 -29.04 18.91 -6.07
CA GLU A 407 -28.18 20.06 -5.80
C GLU A 407 -26.85 19.69 -5.12
N LYS A 408 -26.74 18.55 -4.44
CA LYS A 408 -25.49 18.10 -3.79
C LYS A 408 -24.63 17.23 -4.70
N PHE A 409 -25.15 16.80 -5.85
CA PHE A 409 -24.42 15.92 -6.77
C PHE A 409 -23.32 16.70 -7.46
N ASP A 410 -22.17 16.05 -7.62
CA ASP A 410 -21.01 16.61 -8.32
C ASP A 410 -20.55 17.98 -7.78
N LYS A 411 -20.97 18.34 -6.56
CA LYS A 411 -20.40 19.48 -5.83
C LYS A 411 -19.08 19.05 -5.23
N PHE A 412 -18.03 19.78 -5.57
CA PHE A 412 -16.69 19.53 -5.10
C PHE A 412 -16.31 20.59 -4.06
N PRO A 413 -15.70 20.20 -2.93
CA PRO A 413 -15.23 21.17 -1.95
C PRO A 413 -14.16 22.08 -2.56
N ASP A 414 -14.24 23.39 -2.30
CA ASP A 414 -13.20 24.32 -2.73
C ASP A 414 -11.92 24.09 -1.92
N LEU A 415 -10.86 23.69 -2.62
CA LEU A 415 -9.57 23.40 -2.00
C LEU A 415 -8.81 24.66 -1.61
N CYS A 416 -9.27 25.86 -1.99
CA CYS A 416 -8.67 27.13 -1.59
C CYS A 416 -9.17 27.62 -0.22
N GLU A 417 -10.33 27.17 0.26
CA GLU A 417 -10.85 27.53 1.59
C GLU A 417 -10.01 26.88 2.71
N GLU A 418 -9.73 27.59 3.81
CA GLU A 418 -8.99 27.04 4.96
C GLU A 418 -9.72 25.86 5.63
N ASN A 419 -11.06 25.88 5.61
CA ASN A 419 -11.92 24.83 6.14
C ASN A 419 -13.01 24.50 5.12
N PRO A 420 -12.73 23.67 4.11
CA PRO A 420 -13.70 23.36 3.06
C PRO A 420 -14.92 22.72 3.72
N LYS A 421 -16.09 23.35 3.54
CA LYS A 421 -17.34 22.85 4.11
C LYS A 421 -17.63 21.47 3.54
N ALA A 422 -17.58 20.45 4.40
CA ALA A 422 -17.91 19.09 4.01
C ALA A 422 -19.39 19.01 3.61
N ILE A 423 -19.66 18.46 2.43
CA ILE A 423 -21.04 18.20 2.00
C ILE A 423 -21.63 17.14 2.94
N LEU A 424 -22.79 17.45 3.52
CA LEU A 424 -23.46 16.59 4.48
C LEU A 424 -24.29 15.52 3.77
N ALA A 425 -24.12 14.28 4.21
CA ALA A 425 -24.90 13.14 3.74
C ALA A 425 -26.35 13.21 4.21
N ASP A 426 -27.27 12.66 3.42
CA ASP A 426 -28.69 12.55 3.81
C ASP A 426 -28.97 11.21 4.53
N GLY A 427 -28.21 10.16 4.17
CA GLY A 427 -28.35 8.83 4.75
C GLY A 427 -27.05 8.04 4.79
N ILE A 428 -27.06 7.00 5.63
CA ILE A 428 -26.02 5.97 5.74
C ILE A 428 -26.67 4.62 5.50
N ILE A 429 -26.12 3.82 4.59
CA ILE A 429 -26.56 2.44 4.35
C ILE A 429 -25.43 1.46 4.68
N SER A 430 -25.78 0.32 5.28
CA SER A 430 -24.81 -0.75 5.53
C SER A 430 -24.43 -1.45 4.22
N ILE A 431 -23.16 -1.84 4.08
CA ILE A 431 -22.70 -2.62 2.91
C ILE A 431 -23.45 -3.94 2.76
N TYR A 432 -23.98 -4.52 3.85
CA TYR A 432 -24.72 -5.78 3.82
C TYR A 432 -26.10 -5.64 3.17
N GLU A 433 -26.64 -4.43 3.04
CA GLU A 433 -27.89 -4.17 2.31
C GLU A 433 -27.64 -3.94 0.81
N LEU A 434 -26.40 -3.71 0.38
CA LEU A 434 -26.08 -3.49 -1.03
C LEU A 434 -26.44 -4.70 -1.89
N LYS A 435 -26.28 -5.93 -1.39
CA LYS A 435 -26.69 -7.14 -2.10
C LYS A 435 -28.20 -7.14 -2.41
N ASN A 436 -29.02 -6.68 -1.47
CA ASN A 436 -30.47 -6.63 -1.62
C ASN A 436 -30.86 -5.53 -2.62
N LEU A 437 -30.19 -4.38 -2.54
CA LEU A 437 -30.38 -3.26 -3.45
C LEU A 437 -29.99 -3.62 -4.89
N VAL A 438 -28.83 -4.24 -5.09
CA VAL A 438 -28.36 -4.73 -6.40
C VAL A 438 -29.33 -5.77 -6.95
N TYR A 439 -29.74 -6.73 -6.13
CA TYR A 439 -30.71 -7.74 -6.53
C TYR A 439 -32.04 -7.10 -6.98
N ALA A 440 -32.58 -6.15 -6.23
CA ALA A 440 -33.77 -5.40 -6.64
C ALA A 440 -33.58 -4.66 -7.99
N CYS A 441 -32.38 -4.18 -8.28
CA CYS A 441 -32.06 -3.57 -9.58
C CYS A 441 -32.01 -4.59 -10.72
N LEU A 442 -31.47 -5.79 -10.47
CA LEU A 442 -31.39 -6.91 -11.42
C LEU A 442 -32.78 -7.48 -11.77
N LEU A 443 -33.78 -7.33 -10.89
CA LEU A 443 -35.15 -7.81 -11.14
C LEU A 443 -35.91 -7.00 -12.21
N GLY A 444 -35.40 -5.83 -12.61
CA GLY A 444 -35.94 -5.00 -13.69
C GLY A 444 -36.30 -3.56 -13.29
N ARG A 445 -36.68 -2.73 -14.28
CA ARG A 445 -36.89 -1.28 -14.12
C ARG A 445 -37.94 -0.92 -13.06
N GLY A 446 -39.00 -1.72 -12.91
CA GLY A 446 -40.06 -1.48 -11.94
C GLY A 446 -39.60 -1.64 -10.49
N GLU A 447 -38.94 -2.75 -10.17
CA GLU A 447 -38.43 -3.02 -8.82
C GLU A 447 -37.25 -2.09 -8.45
N ARG A 448 -36.41 -1.75 -9.43
CA ARG A 448 -35.37 -0.71 -9.30
C ARG A 448 -35.95 0.63 -8.84
N ALA A 449 -37.01 1.12 -9.49
CA ALA A 449 -37.65 2.38 -9.10
C ALA A 449 -38.29 2.30 -7.70
N LYS A 450 -38.88 1.15 -7.34
CA LYS A 450 -39.39 0.91 -5.98
C LYS A 450 -38.27 0.94 -4.94
N ALA A 451 -37.13 0.32 -5.22
CA ALA A 451 -35.97 0.30 -4.31
C ALA A 451 -35.38 1.70 -4.09
N GLU A 452 -35.20 2.48 -5.17
CA GLU A 452 -34.77 3.88 -5.07
C GLU A 452 -35.78 4.70 -4.24
N ASN A 453 -37.07 4.60 -4.55
CA ASN A 453 -38.12 5.30 -3.80
C ASN A 453 -38.21 4.87 -2.33
N LYS A 454 -37.87 3.61 -2.00
CA LYS A 454 -37.83 3.12 -0.61
C LYS A 454 -36.78 3.86 0.22
N LEU A 455 -35.59 4.08 -0.34
CA LEU A 455 -34.53 4.87 0.29
C LEU A 455 -34.96 6.33 0.47
N LEU A 456 -35.55 6.93 -0.56
CA LEU A 456 -36.06 8.30 -0.53
C LEU A 456 -37.12 8.48 0.57
N ASN A 457 -38.10 7.59 0.61
CA ASN A 457 -39.21 7.65 1.55
C ASN A 457 -38.74 7.39 2.98
N GLN A 458 -37.77 6.50 3.19
CA GLN A 458 -37.23 6.22 4.52
C GLN A 458 -36.55 7.46 5.14
N VAL A 459 -35.77 8.21 4.36
CA VAL A 459 -35.17 9.49 4.82
C VAL A 459 -36.27 10.52 5.12
N LYS A 460 -37.24 10.69 4.22
CA LYS A 460 -38.36 11.64 4.39
C LYS A 460 -39.20 11.32 5.63
N ASN A 461 -39.60 10.06 5.79
CA ASN A 461 -40.45 9.61 6.90
C ASN A 461 -39.72 9.73 8.25
N TYR A 462 -38.42 9.44 8.28
CA TYR A 462 -37.61 9.61 9.49
C TYR A 462 -37.50 11.07 9.90
N ASN A 463 -37.24 11.98 8.95
CA ASN A 463 -37.18 13.42 9.22
C ASN A 463 -38.54 13.99 9.64
N LYS A 464 -39.64 13.47 9.08
CA LYS A 464 -41.01 13.78 9.53
C LYS A 464 -41.21 13.31 10.97
N PHE A 465 -40.90 12.05 11.28
CA PHE A 465 -40.97 11.49 12.63
C PHE A 465 -40.21 12.34 13.65
N LEU A 466 -38.97 12.75 13.35
CA LEU A 466 -38.19 13.61 14.24
C LEU A 466 -38.83 15.00 14.44
N SER A 467 -39.50 15.54 13.43
CA SER A 467 -40.19 16.83 13.51
C SER A 467 -41.45 16.74 14.35
N ASP A 468 -42.28 15.72 14.13
CA ASP A 468 -43.50 15.47 14.92
C ASP A 468 -43.16 15.22 16.41
N LEU A 469 -42.05 14.52 16.66
CA LEU A 469 -41.50 14.29 18.00
C LEU A 469 -41.07 15.60 18.71
N GLN A 470 -40.53 16.59 17.97
CA GLN A 470 -40.19 17.91 18.53
C GLN A 470 -41.43 18.73 18.86
N CYS A 471 -42.43 18.68 17.97
CA CYS A 471 -43.71 19.37 18.12
C CYS A 471 -44.61 18.74 19.19
N GLY A 472 -44.23 17.59 19.77
CA GLY A 472 -45.02 16.90 20.80
C GLY A 472 -46.23 16.15 20.24
N VAL A 473 -46.28 15.94 18.92
CA VAL A 473 -47.36 15.24 18.22
C VAL A 473 -47.05 13.74 18.30
N PHE A 474 -47.27 13.14 19.47
CA PHE A 474 -47.02 11.72 19.70
C PHE A 474 -48.18 11.08 20.47
N PRO A 475 -48.61 9.84 20.11
CA PRO A 475 -49.73 9.16 20.76
C PRO A 475 -49.43 8.92 22.24
N ASN A 476 -50.48 9.00 23.04
CA ASN A 476 -50.46 8.61 24.44
C ASN A 476 -50.40 7.07 24.51
N ILE A 477 -49.19 6.49 24.46
CA ILE A 477 -48.98 5.06 24.67
C ILE A 477 -49.43 4.72 26.08
N ASN A 478 -50.17 3.62 26.27
CA ASN A 478 -50.59 3.20 27.60
C ASN A 478 -49.38 2.67 28.40
N TYR A 479 -48.79 3.55 29.21
CA TYR A 479 -47.60 3.23 30.00
C TYR A 479 -47.84 2.19 31.11
N MET A 480 -49.11 1.93 31.46
CA MET A 480 -49.51 0.93 32.45
C MET A 480 -49.55 -0.50 31.87
N ALA A 481 -49.51 -0.66 30.55
CA ALA A 481 -49.55 -1.97 29.90
C ALA A 481 -48.21 -2.72 29.95
N GLU A 482 -48.27 -4.05 29.76
CA GLU A 482 -47.07 -4.89 29.64
C GLU A 482 -46.16 -4.45 28.50
N LYS A 483 -44.85 -4.73 28.62
CA LYS A 483 -43.81 -4.27 27.68
C LYS A 483 -44.04 -4.73 26.23
N ASN A 484 -44.61 -5.91 26.03
CA ASN A 484 -44.84 -6.46 24.69
C ASN A 484 -46.03 -5.77 24.02
N VAL A 485 -47.13 -5.56 24.77
CA VAL A 485 -48.31 -4.80 24.32
C VAL A 485 -47.93 -3.37 23.93
N ARG A 486 -47.14 -2.67 24.76
CA ARG A 486 -46.62 -1.33 24.42
C ARG A 486 -45.78 -1.29 23.15
N LYS A 487 -44.98 -2.33 22.89
CA LYS A 487 -44.17 -2.41 21.67
C LYS A 487 -45.03 -2.64 20.44
N GLU A 488 -46.09 -3.43 20.55
CA GLU A 488 -47.04 -3.69 19.46
C GLU A 488 -47.84 -2.45 19.11
N GLU A 489 -48.40 -1.75 20.11
CA GLU A 489 -49.07 -0.46 19.92
C GLU A 489 -48.16 0.56 19.22
N PHE A 490 -46.92 0.68 19.70
CA PHE A 490 -45.92 1.57 19.11
C PHE A 490 -45.55 1.18 17.67
N ASN A 491 -45.38 -0.12 17.39
CA ASN A 491 -45.13 -0.61 16.04
C ASN A 491 -46.31 -0.29 15.10
N SER A 492 -47.54 -0.53 15.53
CA SER A 492 -48.75 -0.24 14.75
C SER A 492 -48.88 1.24 14.43
N TYR A 493 -48.57 2.12 15.39
CA TYR A 493 -48.55 3.57 15.17
C TYR A 493 -47.47 4.00 14.17
N LEU A 494 -46.25 3.46 14.28
CA LEU A 494 -45.16 3.76 13.34
C LEU A 494 -45.45 3.27 11.93
N ALA A 495 -46.03 2.08 11.80
CA ALA A 495 -46.41 1.51 10.51
C ALA A 495 -47.49 2.38 9.84
N LYS A 496 -48.52 2.80 10.59
CA LYS A 496 -49.64 3.60 10.07
C LYS A 496 -49.23 5.01 9.63
N ASN A 497 -48.39 5.70 10.41
CA ASN A 497 -48.11 7.13 10.19
C ASN A 497 -46.79 7.43 9.48
N TYR A 498 -45.81 6.52 9.58
CA TYR A 498 -44.45 6.74 9.07
C TYR A 498 -43.91 5.57 8.23
N GLN A 499 -44.67 4.47 8.06
CA GLN A 499 -44.24 3.25 7.37
C GLN A 499 -42.91 2.70 7.94
N MET A 500 -42.73 2.81 9.25
CA MET A 500 -41.52 2.41 9.95
C MET A 500 -41.78 1.33 10.99
N GLN A 501 -40.73 0.62 11.40
CA GLN A 501 -40.76 -0.32 12.51
C GLN A 501 -39.99 0.23 13.71
N ASN A 502 -40.30 -0.28 14.90
CA ASN A 502 -39.61 0.06 16.15
C ASN A 502 -38.10 -0.28 16.13
N THR A 503 -37.66 -1.17 15.25
CA THR A 503 -36.24 -1.48 15.02
C THR A 503 -35.50 -0.38 14.26
N HIS A 504 -36.20 0.44 13.48
CA HIS A 504 -35.63 1.52 12.67
C HIS A 504 -35.28 2.77 13.52
N ILE A 505 -35.79 2.86 14.74
CA ILE A 505 -35.59 4.00 15.63
C ILE A 505 -34.37 3.77 16.52
N PRO A 506 -33.50 4.80 16.71
CA PRO A 506 -32.38 4.72 17.63
C PRO A 506 -32.77 4.19 19.01
N LYS A 507 -31.93 3.30 19.54
CA LYS A 507 -32.18 2.57 20.80
C LYS A 507 -32.45 3.49 21.98
N GLN A 508 -31.85 4.69 21.99
CA GLN A 508 -32.05 5.74 23.00
C GLN A 508 -33.47 6.31 22.93
N ILE A 509 -33.87 6.85 21.76
CA ILE A 509 -35.22 7.40 21.51
C ILE A 509 -36.29 6.36 21.84
N ARG A 510 -36.11 5.13 21.33
CA ARG A 510 -37.01 4.02 21.60
C ARG A 510 -37.19 3.71 23.08
N ARG A 511 -36.10 3.70 23.86
CA ARG A 511 -36.15 3.38 25.30
C ARG A 511 -36.86 4.46 26.09
N SER A 512 -36.64 5.73 25.72
CA SER A 512 -37.33 6.87 26.33
C SER A 512 -38.83 6.84 26.02
N LEU A 513 -39.21 6.61 24.76
CA LEU A 513 -40.61 6.55 24.35
C LEU A 513 -41.38 5.35 24.94
N LEU A 514 -40.73 4.20 25.11
CA LEU A 514 -41.37 3.01 25.67
C LEU A 514 -41.27 2.91 27.21
N GLN A 515 -40.63 3.86 27.89
CA GLN A 515 -40.37 3.85 29.33
C GLN A 515 -39.82 2.51 29.85
N ILE A 516 -38.81 1.96 29.16
CA ILE A 516 -38.21 0.68 29.56
C ILE A 516 -37.30 0.92 30.77
N LYS A 517 -37.61 0.31 31.94
CA LYS A 517 -36.75 0.32 33.13
C LYS A 517 -35.32 -0.05 32.76
N GLN A 518 -34.36 0.80 33.11
CA GLN A 518 -32.95 0.57 32.80
C GLN A 518 -32.29 -0.24 33.90
N ALA A 519 -31.35 -1.13 33.51
CA ALA A 519 -30.41 -1.75 34.44
C ALA A 519 -29.69 -0.68 35.25
N SER A 520 -29.40 -0.99 36.52
CA SER A 520 -28.78 -0.03 37.42
C SER A 520 -27.44 0.45 36.84
N TYR A 521 -27.06 1.66 37.20
CA TYR A 521 -25.82 2.26 36.75
C TYR A 521 -24.60 1.38 37.15
N GLN A 522 -24.62 0.83 38.36
CA GLN A 522 -23.60 -0.09 38.88
C GLN A 522 -23.55 -1.40 38.08
N GLU A 523 -24.68 -1.99 37.72
CA GLU A 523 -24.72 -3.20 36.87
C GLU A 523 -24.09 -2.98 35.49
N LYS A 524 -24.32 -1.81 34.87
CA LYS A 524 -23.70 -1.48 33.56
C LYS A 524 -22.20 -1.28 33.70
N ALA A 525 -21.75 -0.63 34.76
CA ALA A 525 -20.33 -0.42 35.04
C ALA A 525 -19.62 -1.76 35.32
N LEU A 526 -20.21 -2.62 36.16
CA LEU A 526 -19.71 -3.97 36.45
C LEU A 526 -19.62 -4.83 35.19
N LYS A 527 -20.66 -4.84 34.35
CA LYS A 527 -20.63 -5.59 33.08
C LYS A 527 -19.55 -5.09 32.13
N LYS A 528 -19.31 -3.77 32.07
CA LYS A 528 -18.25 -3.18 31.24
C LYS A 528 -16.86 -3.45 31.82
N TRP A 529 -16.72 -3.40 33.14
CA TRP A 529 -15.52 -3.79 33.86
C TRP A 529 -15.16 -5.26 33.59
N GLU A 530 -16.13 -6.18 33.67
CA GLU A 530 -15.92 -7.61 33.42
C GLU A 530 -15.37 -7.84 31.99
N LEU A 531 -15.93 -7.15 30.99
CA LEU A 531 -15.43 -7.20 29.62
C LEU A 531 -13.98 -6.70 29.51
N TRP A 532 -13.64 -5.59 30.19
CA TRP A 532 -12.29 -5.03 30.17
C TRP A 532 -11.28 -5.87 30.92
N HIS A 533 -11.68 -6.48 32.04
CA HIS A 533 -10.84 -7.37 32.82
C HIS A 533 -10.50 -8.62 32.00
N ASN A 534 -11.50 -9.24 31.39
CA ASN A 534 -11.30 -10.42 30.54
C ASN A 534 -10.42 -10.11 29.31
N ASP A 535 -10.65 -8.98 28.62
CA ASP A 535 -9.81 -8.53 27.50
C ASP A 535 -8.35 -8.28 27.94
N ASN A 536 -8.15 -7.67 29.11
CA ASN A 536 -6.81 -7.43 29.65
C ASN A 536 -6.10 -8.73 30.04
N GLU A 537 -6.79 -9.68 30.67
CA GLU A 537 -6.22 -10.98 31.02
C GLU A 537 -5.83 -11.77 29.77
N GLU A 538 -6.70 -11.82 28.74
CA GLU A 538 -6.38 -12.47 27.46
C GLU A 538 -5.09 -11.91 26.84
N LYS A 539 -4.95 -10.57 26.81
CA LYS A 539 -3.75 -9.89 26.30
C LYS A 539 -2.51 -10.16 27.14
N PHE A 540 -2.65 -10.16 28.46
CA PHE A 540 -1.56 -10.44 29.39
C PHE A 540 -1.05 -11.88 29.24
N TYR A 541 -1.93 -12.88 29.23
CA TYR A 541 -1.55 -14.28 29.03
C TYR A 541 -1.01 -14.55 27.63
N ARG A 542 -1.57 -13.93 26.58
CA ARG A 542 -1.03 -14.00 25.21
C ARG A 542 0.44 -13.55 25.16
N LEU A 543 0.77 -12.44 25.84
CA LEU A 543 2.14 -11.93 25.90
C LEU A 543 3.04 -12.78 26.80
N LYS A 544 2.52 -13.27 27.92
CA LYS A 544 3.25 -14.17 28.81
C LYS A 544 3.66 -15.44 28.07
N ASN A 545 2.71 -16.11 27.41
CA ASN A 545 2.98 -17.31 26.62
C ASN A 545 3.99 -17.05 25.49
N TYR A 546 3.95 -15.88 24.86
CA TYR A 546 4.93 -15.50 23.82
C TYR A 546 6.36 -15.34 24.37
N LEU A 547 6.50 -14.79 25.57
CA LEU A 547 7.79 -14.61 26.25
C LEU A 547 8.30 -15.94 26.81
N ASP A 548 7.41 -16.78 27.35
CA ASP A 548 7.73 -18.10 27.88
C ASP A 548 8.20 -19.07 26.76
N LEU A 549 7.69 -18.91 25.54
CA LEU A 549 8.06 -19.69 24.34
C LEU A 549 9.15 -19.02 23.48
N ALA A 550 9.90 -18.05 24.03
CA ALA A 550 10.91 -17.35 23.24
C ALA A 550 12.03 -18.29 22.78
N GLY A 551 12.24 -18.41 21.47
CA GLY A 551 13.29 -19.24 20.87
C GLY A 551 12.88 -20.66 20.48
N THR A 552 11.61 -21.05 20.67
CA THR A 552 11.07 -22.34 20.19
C THR A 552 10.36 -22.21 18.84
N GLU A 553 10.21 -23.32 18.11
CA GLU A 553 9.47 -23.35 16.82
C GLU A 553 7.97 -22.99 17.00
N ASP A 554 7.42 -23.25 18.19
CA ASP A 554 6.03 -22.99 18.57
C ASP A 554 5.75 -21.52 18.97
N GLN A 555 6.74 -20.63 18.91
CA GLN A 555 6.57 -19.24 19.32
C GLN A 555 5.52 -18.52 18.45
N PRO A 556 4.43 -17.97 19.04
CA PRO A 556 3.39 -17.31 18.26
C PRO A 556 3.91 -16.03 17.60
N LYS A 557 3.65 -15.81 16.31
CA LYS A 557 4.14 -14.62 15.58
C LYS A 557 3.43 -13.32 16.02
N LEU A 558 4.03 -12.55 16.94
CA LEU A 558 3.57 -11.21 17.31
C LEU A 558 4.32 -10.10 16.56
N LYS A 559 3.57 -9.21 15.88
CA LYS A 559 4.13 -8.06 15.15
C LYS A 559 4.31 -6.86 16.09
N LYS A 560 5.54 -6.36 16.25
CA LYS A 560 5.89 -5.18 17.08
C LYS A 560 5.00 -3.96 16.79
N GLY A 561 4.80 -3.60 15.52
CA GLY A 561 3.99 -2.44 15.14
C GLY A 561 2.49 -2.57 15.50
N SER A 562 1.94 -3.79 15.48
CA SER A 562 0.54 -4.01 15.90
C SER A 562 0.40 -3.84 17.41
N LEU A 563 1.36 -4.34 18.18
CA LEU A 563 1.39 -4.19 19.64
C LEU A 563 1.57 -2.71 20.03
N ALA A 564 2.46 -1.98 19.33
CA ALA A 564 2.65 -0.54 19.53
C ALA A 564 1.37 0.26 19.26
N ASN A 565 0.64 -0.04 18.17
CA ASN A 565 -0.67 0.56 17.89
C ASN A 565 -1.68 0.28 19.01
N GLU A 566 -1.75 -0.97 19.47
CA GLU A 566 -2.66 -1.39 20.54
C GLU A 566 -2.38 -0.63 21.85
N LEU A 567 -1.10 -0.56 22.25
CA LEU A 567 -0.67 0.18 23.44
C LEU A 567 -0.94 1.69 23.33
N THR A 568 -0.61 2.30 22.19
CA THR A 568 -0.83 3.75 21.97
C THR A 568 -2.32 4.10 22.06
N ARG A 569 -3.20 3.27 21.46
CA ARG A 569 -4.66 3.43 21.58
C ARG A 569 -5.13 3.31 23.03
N ASP A 570 -4.61 2.33 23.77
CA ASP A 570 -5.00 2.11 25.15
C ASP A 570 -4.52 3.24 26.07
N ILE A 571 -3.29 3.73 25.90
CA ILE A 571 -2.75 4.90 26.61
C ILE A 571 -3.62 6.13 26.34
N GLN A 572 -3.88 6.45 25.07
CA GLN A 572 -4.74 7.58 24.66
C GLN A 572 -6.15 7.46 25.26
N PHE A 573 -6.69 6.25 25.37
CA PHE A 573 -8.02 6.01 25.91
C PHE A 573 -8.13 6.39 27.40
N PHE A 574 -7.08 6.15 28.19
CA PHE A 574 -7.02 6.46 29.61
C PHE A 574 -6.53 7.89 29.90
N LEU A 575 -6.34 8.73 28.88
CA LEU A 575 -6.04 10.15 29.06
C LEU A 575 -7.34 10.99 29.20
N PRO A 576 -7.38 11.95 30.15
CA PRO A 576 -8.43 12.96 30.22
C PRO A 576 -8.50 13.80 28.93
N GLU A 577 -9.68 14.32 28.59
CA GLU A 577 -9.94 15.04 27.32
C GLU A 577 -9.01 16.23 27.09
N LYS A 578 -8.67 16.95 28.17
CA LYS A 578 -7.73 18.07 28.16
C LYS A 578 -6.30 17.68 27.77
N TYR A 579 -5.93 16.41 27.97
CA TYR A 579 -4.56 15.89 27.80
C TYR A 579 -4.48 14.79 26.73
N LYS A 580 -5.48 14.70 25.85
CA LYS A 580 -5.42 13.75 24.73
C LYS A 580 -4.35 14.23 23.75
N LEU A 581 -3.49 13.28 23.35
CA LEU A 581 -2.43 13.55 22.39
C LEU A 581 -3.01 14.01 21.05
N GLU A 582 -2.37 15.01 20.45
CA GLU A 582 -2.63 15.39 19.07
C GLU A 582 -2.13 14.32 18.09
N LEU A 583 -2.51 14.42 16.81
CA LEU A 583 -2.18 13.38 15.82
C LEU A 583 -0.67 13.16 15.68
N PHE A 584 0.12 14.24 15.75
CA PHE A 584 1.57 14.19 15.68
C PHE A 584 2.18 13.43 16.87
N GLU A 585 1.85 13.86 18.08
CA GLU A 585 2.31 13.25 19.32
C GLU A 585 1.89 11.78 19.41
N TYR A 586 0.66 11.47 18.98
CA TYR A 586 0.14 10.10 18.88
C TYR A 586 0.96 9.25 17.89
N SER A 587 1.30 9.80 16.73
CA SER A 587 2.13 9.13 15.72
C SER A 587 3.54 8.86 16.24
N ASN A 588 4.16 9.85 16.89
CA ASN A 588 5.50 9.74 17.44
C ASN A 588 5.58 8.72 18.57
N LEU A 589 4.58 8.72 19.48
CA LEU A 589 4.50 7.69 20.52
C LEU A 589 4.36 6.28 19.94
N GLN A 590 3.51 6.12 18.92
CA GLN A 590 3.33 4.82 18.25
C GLN A 590 4.62 4.33 17.59
N LYS A 591 5.33 5.23 16.90
CA LYS A 591 6.61 4.92 16.24
C LYS A 591 7.70 4.58 17.25
N ALA A 592 7.83 5.36 18.32
CA ALA A 592 8.79 5.10 19.39
C ALA A 592 8.54 3.74 20.07
N LEU A 593 7.27 3.40 20.32
CA LEU A 593 6.91 2.06 20.82
C LEU A 593 7.23 0.96 19.79
N ALA A 594 6.99 1.18 18.49
CA ALA A 594 7.30 0.18 17.47
C ALA A 594 8.80 -0.11 17.34
N PHE A 595 9.64 0.92 17.50
CA PHE A 595 11.10 0.86 17.47
C PHE A 595 11.74 0.90 18.86
N TYR A 596 11.00 0.42 19.87
CA TYR A 596 11.29 0.54 21.29
C TYR A 596 12.77 0.65 21.65
N GLN A 597 13.14 1.84 22.13
CA GLN A 597 14.33 2.11 22.92
C GLN A 597 13.87 2.69 24.25
N GLU A 598 14.24 2.06 25.37
CA GLU A 598 13.69 2.39 26.70
C GLU A 598 13.80 3.89 27.02
N GLY A 599 14.97 4.49 26.78
CA GLY A 599 15.21 5.91 27.03
C GLY A 599 14.44 6.88 26.13
N GLU A 600 14.15 6.51 24.87
CA GLU A 600 13.40 7.36 23.93
C GLU A 600 11.90 7.36 24.23
N VAL A 601 11.34 6.17 24.51
CA VAL A 601 9.93 6.00 24.88
C VAL A 601 9.64 6.67 26.22
N GLU A 602 10.54 6.52 27.19
CA GLU A 602 10.42 7.19 28.48
C GLU A 602 10.52 8.72 28.33
N ARG A 603 11.48 9.22 27.54
CA ARG A 603 11.61 10.66 27.25
C ARG A 603 10.35 11.22 26.61
N LEU A 604 9.80 10.57 25.59
CA LEU A 604 8.59 11.01 24.91
C LEU A 604 7.37 10.94 25.83
N LEU A 605 7.18 9.86 26.59
CA LEU A 605 6.09 9.80 27.56
C LEU A 605 6.23 10.84 28.67
N ARG A 606 7.45 11.15 29.12
CA ARG A 606 7.69 12.23 30.10
C ARG A 606 7.42 13.62 29.52
N ARG A 607 7.82 13.85 28.26
CA ARG A 607 7.64 15.10 27.51
C ARG A 607 6.16 15.35 27.17
N GLU A 608 5.55 14.44 26.42
CA GLU A 608 4.20 14.61 25.87
C GLU A 608 3.10 14.47 26.93
N LEU A 609 3.27 13.58 27.91
CA LEU A 609 2.30 13.45 29.00
C LEU A 609 2.58 14.40 30.17
N GLN A 610 3.58 15.28 30.04
CA GLN A 610 4.08 16.17 31.10
C GLN A 610 4.11 15.44 32.45
N LEU A 611 4.87 14.35 32.54
CA LEU A 611 5.18 13.70 33.83
C LEU A 611 6.18 14.56 34.63
N SER A 612 6.05 15.88 34.56
CA SER A 612 6.96 16.88 35.12
C SER A 612 6.59 17.20 36.57
N TYR A 613 7.63 17.30 37.39
CA TYR A 613 7.59 17.89 38.72
C TYR A 613 7.44 19.41 38.58
N PHE A 614 6.42 20.01 39.20
CA PHE A 614 6.35 21.47 39.32
C PHE A 614 6.83 21.90 40.71
N GLU A 615 7.78 22.84 40.76
CA GLU A 615 8.06 23.62 41.96
C GLU A 615 7.12 24.83 41.97
N LYS A 616 6.18 24.88 42.92
CA LYS A 616 5.52 26.14 43.28
C LYS A 616 6.25 26.71 44.49
N THR A 617 6.89 27.85 44.33
CA THR A 617 7.41 28.63 45.45
C THR A 617 6.24 29.31 46.15
N ASP A 618 5.90 28.84 47.34
CA ASP A 618 5.03 29.59 48.25
C ASP A 618 5.89 30.68 48.89
N LYS A 619 5.77 31.92 48.40
CA LYS A 619 6.68 33.04 48.74
C LYS A 619 6.68 33.40 50.23
N GLU A 620 5.69 32.95 51.00
CA GLU A 620 5.55 33.30 52.42
C GLU A 620 6.12 32.26 53.39
N ASN A 621 6.36 31.02 52.98
CA ASN A 621 6.73 29.94 53.92
C ASN A 621 7.99 29.14 53.56
N ASN A 622 8.70 29.50 52.49
CA ASN A 622 9.98 28.87 52.12
C ASN A 622 9.91 27.31 52.10
N LYS A 623 8.74 26.78 51.71
CA LYS A 623 8.44 25.35 51.70
C LYS A 623 8.23 24.90 50.26
N TYR A 624 9.04 23.94 49.82
CA TYR A 624 8.93 23.33 48.49
C TYR A 624 7.92 22.18 48.55
N ASP A 625 6.70 22.42 48.09
CA ASP A 625 5.71 21.34 47.89
C ASP A 625 5.67 20.95 46.40
N LEU A 626 6.25 19.78 46.09
CA LEU A 626 6.23 19.15 44.77
C LEU A 626 4.86 18.48 44.53
N PHE A 627 4.03 19.06 43.67
CA PHE A 627 2.72 18.50 43.31
C PHE A 627 2.81 17.51 42.14
N PHE A 628 2.14 16.36 42.28
CA PHE A 628 2.05 15.31 41.23
C PHE A 628 0.68 15.38 40.54
N GLU A 629 0.60 15.93 39.33
CA GLU A 629 -0.64 15.88 38.56
C GLU A 629 -0.75 14.49 37.89
N LYS A 630 -1.50 13.56 38.50
CA LYS A 630 -1.69 12.20 37.96
C LYS A 630 -2.58 12.22 36.71
N LYS A 631 -1.99 12.53 35.54
CA LYS A 631 -2.75 12.63 34.27
C LYS A 631 -3.22 11.27 33.74
N HIS A 632 -2.42 10.22 33.85
CA HIS A 632 -2.81 8.84 33.49
C HIS A 632 -2.93 7.95 34.74
N PRO A 633 -3.99 7.11 34.86
CA PRO A 633 -4.32 6.39 36.10
C PRO A 633 -3.23 5.45 36.66
N PHE A 634 -2.47 4.76 35.79
CA PHE A 634 -1.48 3.77 36.23
C PHE A 634 -0.13 3.79 35.48
N LEU A 635 0.05 4.62 34.43
CA LEU A 635 1.24 4.58 33.58
C LEU A 635 2.54 4.94 34.34
N HIS A 636 2.49 5.84 35.32
CA HIS A 636 3.62 6.17 36.20
C HIS A 636 4.18 4.94 36.95
N LYS A 637 3.34 3.93 37.22
CA LYS A 637 3.75 2.68 37.88
C LYS A 637 4.46 1.71 36.94
N VAL A 638 4.30 1.88 35.63
CA VAL A 638 5.02 1.09 34.62
C VAL A 638 6.51 1.44 34.63
N PHE A 639 6.83 2.71 34.89
CA PHE A 639 8.19 3.25 35.02
C PHE A 639 8.73 3.30 36.46
N GLN A 640 7.96 2.81 37.44
CA GLN A 640 8.33 2.77 38.87
C GLN A 640 8.89 4.09 39.46
N VAL A 641 8.27 5.23 39.15
CA VAL A 641 8.57 6.47 39.90
C VAL A 641 7.87 6.37 41.26
N GLU A 642 8.59 5.93 42.30
CA GLU A 642 8.05 5.93 43.67
C GLU A 642 7.82 7.36 44.18
N SER A 643 6.76 7.48 45.00
CA SER A 643 6.38 8.68 45.72
C SER A 643 7.53 9.26 46.54
N PHE A 644 7.75 10.57 46.39
CA PHE A 644 8.69 11.37 47.16
C PHE A 644 8.40 11.26 48.66
N ASN A 645 9.42 11.06 49.50
CA ASN A 645 9.29 11.29 50.94
C ASN A 645 9.56 12.77 51.20
N PRO A 646 8.55 13.61 51.51
CA PRO A 646 8.69 15.06 51.60
C PRO A 646 9.62 15.54 52.75
N ARG A 647 10.16 14.62 53.57
CA ARG A 647 11.05 14.92 54.69
C ARG A 647 12.54 14.73 54.40
N ALA A 648 12.93 14.24 53.22
CA ALA A 648 14.34 14.04 52.88
C ALA A 648 14.93 15.32 52.26
N ARG A 649 16.02 15.85 52.85
CA ARG A 649 16.67 17.10 52.37
C ARG A 649 17.31 16.97 50.98
N PHE A 650 17.62 15.76 50.51
CA PHE A 650 18.10 15.46 49.15
C PHE A 650 17.81 13.98 48.78
N PRO A 651 16.64 13.63 48.22
CA PRO A 651 16.38 12.27 47.78
C PRO A 651 16.81 12.08 46.32
N LYS A 652 17.81 11.23 46.08
CA LYS A 652 18.05 10.67 44.73
C LYS A 652 17.01 9.57 44.48
N PRO A 653 16.28 9.54 43.35
CA PRO A 653 15.40 8.43 43.04
C PRO A 653 16.22 7.14 42.96
N LYS A 654 15.89 6.14 43.79
CA LYS A 654 16.41 4.78 43.61
C LYS A 654 15.67 4.15 42.44
N VAL A 655 16.31 4.13 41.28
CA VAL A 655 15.83 3.38 40.11
C VAL A 655 16.07 1.89 40.39
N ILE A 656 15.01 1.14 40.69
CA ILE A 656 15.06 -0.32 40.67
C ILE A 656 15.00 -0.73 39.19
N LYS A 657 16.04 -1.42 38.69
CA LYS A 657 16.06 -1.94 37.32
C LYS A 657 14.90 -2.91 37.12
N ASN A 658 13.90 -2.51 36.34
CA ASN A 658 13.05 -3.47 35.66
C ASN A 658 13.64 -3.70 34.27
N ASP A 659 13.74 -4.95 33.83
CA ASP A 659 14.13 -5.28 32.45
C ASP A 659 13.00 -4.94 31.47
N ASN A 660 12.72 -3.65 31.23
CA ASN A 660 11.97 -3.25 30.03
C ASN A 660 12.90 -3.25 28.81
N SER A 661 13.73 -4.28 28.67
CA SER A 661 14.75 -4.41 27.62
C SER A 661 14.14 -4.51 26.20
N SER A 662 12.84 -4.79 26.11
CA SER A 662 12.12 -4.89 24.84
C SER A 662 10.68 -4.39 24.97
N LEU A 663 10.08 -4.05 23.82
CA LEU A 663 8.66 -3.68 23.71
C LEU A 663 7.73 -4.71 24.38
N PHE A 664 8.07 -6.00 24.28
CA PHE A 664 7.22 -7.07 24.82
C PHE A 664 7.23 -7.09 26.35
N HIS A 665 8.40 -6.85 26.98
CA HIS A 665 8.51 -6.69 28.43
C HIS A 665 7.77 -5.43 28.91
N PHE A 666 7.92 -4.31 28.19
CA PHE A 666 7.17 -3.09 28.46
C PHE A 666 5.66 -3.32 28.40
N ALA A 667 5.16 -3.98 27.35
CA ALA A 667 3.74 -4.29 27.17
C ALA A 667 3.20 -5.19 28.28
N GLN A 668 3.94 -6.23 28.68
CA GLN A 668 3.56 -7.12 29.77
C GLN A 668 3.45 -6.37 31.09
N ASN A 669 4.41 -5.48 31.39
CA ASN A 669 4.38 -4.65 32.59
C ASN A 669 3.20 -3.65 32.55
N TYR A 670 2.94 -3.02 31.40
CA TYR A 670 1.78 -2.15 31.21
C TYR A 670 0.45 -2.87 31.53
N TYR A 671 0.21 -4.05 30.96
CA TYR A 671 -1.02 -4.82 31.22
C TYR A 671 -1.10 -5.35 32.66
N LYS A 672 0.03 -5.65 33.30
CA LYS A 672 0.10 -6.00 34.73
C LYS A 672 -0.34 -4.83 35.61
N GLN A 673 0.08 -3.60 35.31
CA GLN A 673 -0.36 -2.42 36.06
C GLN A 673 -1.82 -2.08 35.79
N LYS A 674 -2.29 -2.23 34.54
CA LYS A 674 -3.70 -2.09 34.18
C LYS A 674 -4.59 -3.08 34.92
N ARG A 675 -4.16 -4.34 35.06
CA ARG A 675 -4.85 -5.37 35.87
C ARG A 675 -5.04 -4.91 37.32
N LYS A 676 -3.96 -4.49 37.98
CA LYS A 676 -4.01 -3.98 39.37
C LYS A 676 -4.95 -2.79 39.51
N TRP A 677 -4.96 -1.89 38.52
CA TRP A 677 -5.88 -0.77 38.49
C TRP A 677 -7.33 -1.22 38.36
N LEU A 678 -7.64 -2.15 37.44
CA LEU A 678 -8.98 -2.73 37.28
C LEU A 678 -9.46 -3.46 38.55
N GLU A 679 -8.58 -4.18 39.25
CA GLU A 679 -8.91 -4.84 40.52
C GLU A 679 -9.27 -3.81 41.62
N ASN A 680 -8.61 -2.65 41.64
CA ASN A 680 -8.99 -1.54 42.52
C ASN A 680 -10.35 -0.96 42.11
N VAL A 681 -10.60 -0.74 40.82
CA VAL A 681 -11.89 -0.27 40.29
C VAL A 681 -13.03 -1.20 40.71
N ASN A 682 -12.84 -2.51 40.63
CA ASN A 682 -13.84 -3.48 41.06
C ASN A 682 -14.19 -3.31 42.54
N ARG A 683 -13.17 -3.17 43.39
CA ARG A 683 -13.36 -2.91 44.83
C ARG A 683 -14.16 -1.63 45.09
N PHE A 684 -13.99 -0.59 44.28
CA PHE A 684 -14.77 0.64 44.39
C PHE A 684 -16.22 0.47 43.91
N LEU A 685 -16.45 -0.30 42.84
CA LEU A 685 -17.81 -0.54 42.32
C LEU A 685 -18.69 -1.35 43.29
N HIS A 686 -18.08 -2.15 44.17
CA HIS A 686 -18.79 -2.94 45.19
C HIS A 686 -19.00 -2.23 46.53
N LYS A 687 -18.41 -1.04 46.77
CA LYS A 687 -18.61 -0.28 48.01
C LYS A 687 -19.83 0.64 47.92
N THR A 688 -20.65 0.69 48.98
CA THR A 688 -21.92 1.44 49.04
C THR A 688 -21.82 2.83 49.66
N ASP A 689 -20.63 3.26 50.11
CA ASP A 689 -20.48 4.53 50.85
C ASP A 689 -20.52 5.78 49.97
N THR A 690 -21.01 6.90 50.52
CA THR A 690 -21.18 8.19 49.86
C THR A 690 -19.87 8.87 49.40
N SER A 691 -18.73 8.61 50.06
CA SER A 691 -17.41 9.07 49.59
C SER A 691 -16.89 8.23 48.41
N SER A 692 -17.16 6.92 48.42
CA SER A 692 -16.82 5.96 47.35
C SER A 692 -17.56 6.29 46.05
N LEU A 693 -18.77 6.86 46.16
CA LEU A 693 -19.55 7.34 45.03
C LEU A 693 -18.85 8.49 44.27
N LYS A 694 -18.21 9.45 44.94
CA LYS A 694 -17.46 10.54 44.26
C LYS A 694 -16.23 10.02 43.50
N GLU A 695 -15.53 9.03 44.05
CA GLU A 695 -14.39 8.40 43.36
C GLU A 695 -14.85 7.48 42.21
N ALA A 696 -15.95 6.74 42.40
CA ALA A 696 -16.60 5.97 41.34
C ALA A 696 -17.08 6.89 40.19
N GLN A 697 -17.51 8.11 40.49
CA GLN A 697 -17.84 9.14 39.49
C GLN A 697 -16.61 9.64 38.72
N GLY A 698 -15.42 9.68 39.30
CA GLY A 698 -14.18 9.96 38.57
C GLY A 698 -13.80 8.82 37.62
N LEU A 699 -14.04 7.57 38.03
CA LEU A 699 -13.81 6.37 37.21
C LEU A 699 -14.78 6.24 36.04
N LEU A 700 -15.90 6.97 36.08
CA LEU A 700 -16.93 6.93 35.07
C LEU A 700 -16.62 7.59 33.75
N TYR A 701 -15.77 8.61 33.83
CA TYR A 701 -15.19 9.22 32.65
C TYR A 701 -14.63 8.15 31.69
N TYR A 702 -13.92 7.14 32.23
CA TYR A 702 -13.35 6.05 31.43
C TYR A 702 -14.42 5.11 30.87
N PHE A 703 -15.44 4.77 31.66
CA PHE A 703 -16.50 3.86 31.21
C PHE A 703 -17.46 4.48 30.18
N LYS A 704 -17.38 5.79 29.87
CA LYS A 704 -18.25 6.48 28.88
C LYS A 704 -19.74 6.13 29.04
N LEU A 705 -20.20 6.01 30.29
CA LEU A 705 -21.61 5.77 30.61
C LEU A 705 -22.26 7.15 30.68
N GLY A 706 -23.08 7.49 29.68
CA GLY A 706 -23.54 8.86 29.38
C GLY A 706 -23.86 9.74 30.60
N THR A 707 -23.19 10.89 30.64
CA THR A 707 -23.38 11.98 31.60
C THR A 707 -23.76 13.25 30.85
N SER A 708 -24.62 14.10 31.43
CA SER A 708 -24.85 15.47 30.94
C SER A 708 -24.33 16.47 31.97
N GLU A 709 -23.97 17.66 31.47
CA GLU A 709 -23.61 18.82 32.29
C GLU A 709 -24.81 19.76 32.38
N GLU A 710 -25.28 20.03 33.60
CA GLU A 710 -26.13 21.17 33.92
C GLU A 710 -25.31 22.10 34.83
N ASN A 711 -25.21 23.38 34.47
CA ASN A 711 -24.56 24.43 35.28
C ASN A 711 -23.14 24.09 35.76
N GLY A 712 -22.29 23.54 34.89
CA GLY A 712 -20.89 23.24 35.20
C GLY A 712 -20.68 22.10 36.22
N LYS A 713 -21.73 21.35 36.57
CA LYS A 713 -21.65 20.12 37.38
C LYS A 713 -22.14 18.93 36.55
N ARG A 714 -21.33 17.88 36.47
CA ARG A 714 -21.73 16.59 35.86
C ARG A 714 -22.74 15.90 36.77
N ILE A 715 -24.00 15.81 36.33
CA ILE A 715 -25.08 15.14 37.09
C ILE A 715 -25.31 13.75 36.50
N TYR A 716 -25.39 12.76 37.38
CA TYR A 716 -25.73 11.37 37.06
C TYR A 716 -27.24 11.21 37.15
N HIS A 717 -27.94 11.20 36.03
CA HIS A 717 -29.40 11.06 36.07
C HIS A 717 -29.83 9.62 36.35
N ARG A 718 -30.62 9.47 37.41
CA ARG A 718 -31.24 8.21 37.82
C ARG A 718 -32.32 7.73 36.84
N GLU A 719 -32.89 8.58 36.00
CA GLU A 719 -34.01 8.21 35.13
C GLU A 719 -33.96 9.01 33.82
N TYR A 720 -33.87 8.32 32.68
CA TYR A 720 -34.04 8.93 31.35
C TYR A 720 -35.53 9.20 31.12
N GLY A 721 -36.06 10.24 31.77
CA GLY A 721 -37.41 10.76 31.55
C GLY A 721 -37.54 11.59 30.27
N SER A 722 -38.78 11.96 29.93
CA SER A 722 -39.20 12.77 28.77
C SER A 722 -38.44 14.10 28.56
N ARG A 723 -37.70 14.58 29.57
CA ARG A 723 -36.93 15.84 29.56
C ARG A 723 -35.73 15.85 28.58
N TYR A 724 -35.18 14.69 28.20
CA TYR A 724 -34.00 14.60 27.31
C TYR A 724 -34.30 14.41 25.82
N LEU A 725 -35.56 14.18 25.47
CA LEU A 725 -35.92 13.89 24.09
C LEU A 725 -35.73 15.13 23.20
N LYS A 726 -36.19 16.30 23.67
CA LYS A 726 -36.08 17.56 22.92
C LYS A 726 -34.63 17.99 22.65
N PRO A 727 -33.71 18.03 23.64
CA PRO A 727 -32.29 18.33 23.39
C PRO A 727 -31.63 17.33 22.44
N LEU A 728 -31.90 16.03 22.59
CA LEU A 728 -31.32 15.00 21.71
C LEU A 728 -31.77 15.18 20.25
N ILE A 729 -33.04 15.52 20.01
CA ILE A 729 -33.52 15.76 18.65
C ILE A 729 -32.98 17.09 18.10
N ALA A 730 -32.87 18.11 18.96
CA ALA A 730 -32.25 19.38 18.60
C ALA A 730 -30.79 19.17 18.17
N ASP A 731 -30.01 18.36 18.90
CA ASP A 731 -28.63 18.00 18.54
C ASP A 731 -28.56 17.24 17.21
N ILE A 732 -29.45 16.26 17.00
CA ILE A 732 -29.52 15.49 15.74
C ILE A 732 -29.76 16.42 14.55
N LYS A 733 -30.65 17.41 14.70
CA LYS A 733 -30.96 18.39 13.65
C LYS A 733 -29.85 19.44 13.50
N ALA A 734 -29.30 19.97 14.59
CA ALA A 734 -28.26 21.00 14.56
C ALA A 734 -26.97 20.49 13.89
N HIS A 735 -26.62 19.22 14.09
CA HIS A 735 -25.45 18.59 13.49
C HIS A 735 -25.76 17.90 12.15
N ASN A 736 -26.99 18.00 11.64
CA ASN A 736 -27.44 17.34 10.40
C ASN A 736 -26.97 15.88 10.31
N ILE A 737 -27.22 15.11 11.38
CA ILE A 737 -26.75 13.73 11.47
C ILE A 737 -27.50 12.90 10.41
N PRO A 738 -26.81 12.20 9.49
CA PRO A 738 -27.45 11.44 8.42
C PRO A 738 -28.30 10.28 8.98
N VAL A 739 -29.37 9.95 8.27
CA VAL A 739 -30.29 8.88 8.67
C VAL A 739 -29.63 7.50 8.49
N ASN A 740 -29.50 6.73 9.57
CA ASN A 740 -29.04 5.34 9.47
C ASN A 740 -30.17 4.46 8.90
N MET A 741 -29.95 3.90 7.71
CA MET A 741 -30.91 3.00 7.06
C MET A 741 -31.03 1.69 7.86
N PRO A 742 -32.25 1.17 8.07
CA PRO A 742 -32.44 -0.08 8.79
C PRO A 742 -32.04 -1.30 7.95
N SER A 743 -31.63 -2.37 8.62
CA SER A 743 -31.42 -3.67 7.98
C SER A 743 -32.75 -4.27 7.50
N GLY A 744 -32.75 -4.92 6.33
CA GLY A 744 -33.92 -5.54 5.72
C GLY A 744 -34.86 -4.56 5.02
N LEU A 745 -34.37 -3.38 4.62
CA LEU A 745 -35.18 -2.31 4.02
C LEU A 745 -35.92 -2.77 2.74
N PHE A 746 -35.33 -3.69 1.99
CA PHE A 746 -35.84 -4.16 0.70
C PHE A 746 -36.61 -5.48 0.79
N ARG A 747 -36.86 -6.03 1.99
CA ARG A 747 -37.46 -7.37 2.13
C ARG A 747 -38.83 -7.50 1.46
N ASP A 748 -39.64 -6.45 1.53
CA ASP A 748 -40.98 -6.41 0.93
C ASP A 748 -40.93 -6.36 -0.61
N ILE A 749 -39.90 -5.72 -1.17
CA ILE A 749 -39.64 -5.69 -2.62
C ILE A 749 -39.19 -7.08 -3.11
N LEU A 750 -38.42 -7.79 -2.29
CA LEU A 750 -37.82 -9.07 -2.65
C LEU A 750 -38.75 -10.27 -2.38
N ALA A 751 -39.86 -10.07 -1.64
CA ALA A 751 -40.83 -11.13 -1.36
C ALA A 751 -41.69 -11.42 -2.60
N ARG A 752 -41.26 -12.34 -3.46
CA ARG A 752 -42.10 -12.91 -4.53
C ARG A 752 -42.94 -14.07 -3.97
N ALA A 753 -44.20 -14.17 -4.42
CA ALA A 753 -45.15 -15.19 -4.00
C ALA A 753 -44.68 -16.59 -4.44
N GLY A 754 -44.29 -17.46 -3.50
CA GLY A 754 -44.03 -18.88 -3.76
C GLY A 754 -43.05 -19.59 -2.83
N VAL A 755 -42.13 -18.88 -2.16
CA VAL A 755 -41.17 -19.53 -1.22
C VAL A 755 -41.69 -19.40 0.21
N SER A 756 -42.07 -20.53 0.82
CA SER A 756 -42.75 -20.60 2.12
C SER A 756 -41.93 -20.14 3.34
N ASP A 757 -40.64 -19.83 3.17
CA ASP A 757 -39.75 -19.27 4.21
C ASP A 757 -39.45 -17.79 3.95
N GLN A 758 -40.45 -16.95 4.24
CA GLN A 758 -40.59 -15.52 3.91
C GLN A 758 -39.54 -14.55 4.54
N ASN A 759 -38.36 -15.01 5.00
CA ASN A 759 -37.49 -14.20 5.85
C ASN A 759 -36.02 -14.03 5.41
N ASN A 760 -35.60 -14.51 4.24
CA ASN A 760 -34.19 -14.38 3.85
C ASN A 760 -33.98 -14.10 2.35
N ALA A 761 -33.62 -12.85 2.01
CA ALA A 761 -33.25 -12.43 0.66
C ALA A 761 -32.16 -13.32 0.03
N SER A 762 -31.22 -13.82 0.85
CA SER A 762 -30.18 -14.75 0.36
C SER A 762 -30.75 -16.05 -0.21
N ARG A 763 -31.86 -16.56 0.33
CA ARG A 763 -32.51 -17.78 -0.18
C ARG A 763 -33.26 -17.51 -1.48
N GLN A 764 -33.91 -16.36 -1.60
CA GLN A 764 -34.56 -15.98 -2.84
C GLN A 764 -33.53 -15.83 -3.98
N ILE A 765 -32.39 -15.18 -3.71
CA ILE A 765 -31.29 -15.04 -4.66
C ILE A 765 -30.76 -16.41 -5.09
N GLU A 766 -30.67 -17.37 -4.16
CA GLU A 766 -30.31 -18.75 -4.46
C GLU A 766 -31.34 -19.47 -5.34
N CYS A 767 -32.63 -19.26 -5.12
CA CYS A 767 -33.68 -19.84 -5.98
C CYS A 767 -33.65 -19.24 -7.39
N ASP A 768 -33.48 -17.92 -7.49
CA ASP A 768 -33.45 -17.22 -8.79
C ASP A 768 -32.13 -17.49 -9.54
N PHE A 769 -31.02 -17.69 -8.82
CA PHE A 769 -29.68 -17.93 -9.36
C PHE A 769 -29.03 -19.14 -8.66
N PRO A 770 -29.41 -20.38 -9.04
CA PRO A 770 -29.01 -21.58 -8.31
C PRO A 770 -27.51 -21.89 -8.42
N ALA A 771 -26.90 -21.61 -9.58
CA ALA A 771 -25.50 -21.89 -9.84
C ALA A 771 -24.55 -21.21 -8.85
N THR A 772 -23.44 -21.89 -8.57
CA THR A 772 -22.40 -21.45 -7.63
C THR A 772 -21.10 -22.17 -7.99
N GLN A 773 -19.96 -21.59 -7.64
CA GLN A 773 -18.65 -22.22 -7.88
C GLN A 773 -18.51 -23.55 -7.13
N ALA A 774 -17.81 -24.51 -7.74
CA ALA A 774 -17.68 -25.87 -7.21
C ALA A 774 -17.06 -25.92 -5.80
N PHE A 775 -16.15 -25.00 -5.45
CA PHE A 775 -15.53 -24.98 -4.12
C PHE A 775 -16.53 -24.81 -2.96
N TYR A 776 -17.72 -24.25 -3.19
CA TYR A 776 -18.75 -24.16 -2.14
C TYR A 776 -19.33 -25.53 -1.77
N GLN A 777 -19.22 -26.51 -2.66
CA GLN A 777 -19.69 -27.88 -2.51
C GLN A 777 -18.62 -28.80 -1.89
N PHE A 778 -17.37 -28.33 -1.76
CA PHE A 778 -16.29 -29.13 -1.18
C PHE A 778 -16.55 -29.47 0.29
N GLN A 779 -16.07 -30.64 0.70
CA GLN A 779 -16.14 -31.11 2.07
C GLN A 779 -15.35 -30.19 3.02
N ARG A 780 -15.92 -29.91 4.20
CA ARG A 780 -15.39 -28.97 5.21
C ARG A 780 -15.10 -29.70 6.52
N GLN A 781 -14.01 -29.35 7.19
CA GLN A 781 -13.65 -29.89 8.50
C GLN A 781 -14.46 -29.23 9.62
N HIS A 782 -15.21 -30.03 10.38
CA HIS A 782 -15.94 -29.55 11.55
C HIS A 782 -15.02 -29.45 12.79
N PRO A 783 -15.01 -28.33 13.52
CA PRO A 783 -14.08 -28.11 14.64
C PRO A 783 -14.31 -29.04 15.86
N ILE A 784 -15.50 -29.66 15.99
CA ILE A 784 -15.81 -30.56 17.12
C ILE A 784 -15.57 -32.03 16.76
N HIS A 785 -15.81 -32.44 15.51
CA HIS A 785 -15.89 -33.87 15.19
C HIS A 785 -14.71 -34.42 14.40
N LYS A 786 -13.86 -33.59 13.76
CA LYS A 786 -12.77 -34.05 12.86
C LYS A 786 -13.19 -35.08 11.78
N GLN A 787 -14.48 -35.42 11.69
CA GLN A 787 -15.13 -36.38 10.80
C GLN A 787 -16.34 -35.72 10.15
N GLU A 788 -16.85 -36.34 9.08
CA GLU A 788 -18.02 -35.91 8.32
C GLU A 788 -19.25 -35.78 9.21
N VAL A 789 -19.90 -34.61 9.20
CA VAL A 789 -21.19 -34.40 9.86
C VAL A 789 -22.08 -33.58 8.94
N ASP A 790 -23.33 -34.02 8.76
CA ASP A 790 -24.34 -33.32 7.98
C ASP A 790 -24.73 -31.98 8.62
N LEU A 791 -24.89 -30.94 7.81
CA LEU A 791 -25.31 -29.59 8.23
C LEU A 791 -26.67 -29.58 8.92
N GLU A 792 -27.61 -30.45 8.52
CA GLU A 792 -28.92 -30.56 9.18
C GLU A 792 -28.80 -31.17 10.57
N GLN A 793 -27.92 -32.17 10.73
CA GLN A 793 -27.58 -32.76 12.01
C GLN A 793 -26.94 -31.73 12.95
N ILE A 794 -26.01 -30.89 12.45
CA ILE A 794 -25.41 -29.80 13.23
C ILE A 794 -26.43 -28.72 13.64
N HIS A 795 -27.37 -28.35 12.75
CA HIS A 795 -28.42 -27.38 13.09
C HIS A 795 -29.42 -27.94 14.10
N SER A 796 -29.68 -29.25 14.08
CA SER A 796 -30.53 -29.91 15.07
C SER A 796 -29.82 -30.03 16.43
N GLU A 797 -28.52 -30.38 16.44
CA GLU A 797 -27.67 -30.37 17.64
C GLU A 797 -27.54 -28.97 18.26
N TYR A 798 -27.33 -27.92 17.46
CA TYR A 798 -27.33 -26.56 17.98
C TYR A 798 -28.68 -26.16 18.57
N ARG A 799 -29.79 -26.48 17.89
CA ARG A 799 -31.13 -26.20 18.43
C ARG A 799 -31.39 -26.96 19.72
N HIS A 800 -30.89 -28.19 19.83
CA HIS A 800 -30.99 -29.01 21.04
C HIS A 800 -30.14 -28.42 22.18
N LEU A 801 -28.85 -28.12 21.92
CA LEU A 801 -27.94 -27.48 22.89
C LEU A 801 -28.45 -26.10 23.34
N HIS A 802 -28.93 -25.27 22.41
CA HIS A 802 -29.48 -23.94 22.71
C HIS A 802 -30.77 -24.01 23.55
N LYS A 803 -31.56 -25.10 23.43
CA LYS A 803 -32.72 -25.35 24.31
C LYS A 803 -32.31 -25.86 25.69
N MET A 804 -31.23 -26.65 25.80
CA MET A 804 -30.76 -27.22 27.07
C MET A 804 -29.88 -26.26 27.90
N GLU A 805 -29.15 -25.33 27.26
CA GLU A 805 -28.07 -24.55 27.90
C GLU A 805 -28.41 -23.09 28.22
N TYR A 806 -29.68 -22.70 28.22
CA TYR A 806 -30.11 -21.36 28.67
C TYR A 806 -29.73 -21.07 30.14
N ARG A 807 -29.20 -22.06 30.88
CA ARG A 807 -28.80 -21.95 32.29
C ARG A 807 -27.31 -21.63 32.52
N ASN A 808 -26.37 -21.93 31.61
CA ASN A 808 -24.92 -21.74 31.86
C ASN A 808 -24.14 -21.29 30.60
N GLU A 809 -24.44 -20.10 30.07
CA GLU A 809 -23.89 -19.57 28.80
C GLU A 809 -22.36 -19.31 28.76
N LYS A 810 -21.64 -19.32 29.89
CA LYS A 810 -20.25 -18.82 29.95
C LYS A 810 -19.14 -19.88 29.97
N GLU A 811 -19.42 -21.15 30.25
CA GLU A 811 -18.36 -22.15 30.52
C GLU A 811 -18.30 -23.33 29.54
N ASN A 812 -19.33 -23.58 28.71
CA ASN A 812 -19.28 -24.74 27.82
C ASN A 812 -18.47 -24.48 26.53
N LYS A 813 -17.25 -25.02 26.48
CA LYS A 813 -16.31 -24.97 25.35
C LYS A 813 -16.95 -25.47 24.04
N SER A 814 -17.86 -26.44 24.11
CA SER A 814 -18.57 -26.99 22.95
C SER A 814 -19.57 -25.99 22.37
N HIS A 815 -20.34 -25.30 23.22
CA HIS A 815 -21.28 -24.26 22.79
C HIS A 815 -20.59 -23.11 22.07
N LYS A 816 -19.47 -22.62 22.64
CA LYS A 816 -18.67 -21.55 22.05
C LYS A 816 -18.13 -21.95 20.67
N THR A 817 -17.68 -23.19 20.53
CA THR A 817 -17.18 -23.73 19.26
C THR A 817 -18.27 -23.80 18.19
N LEU A 818 -19.46 -24.29 18.56
CA LEU A 818 -20.62 -24.39 17.67
C LEU A 818 -21.19 -23.02 17.26
N TYR A 819 -21.23 -22.05 18.19
CA TYR A 819 -21.60 -20.66 17.87
C TYR A 819 -20.67 -20.04 16.82
N TYR A 820 -19.35 -20.22 16.97
CA TYR A 820 -18.39 -19.72 15.98
C TYR A 820 -18.54 -20.43 14.63
N PHE A 821 -18.85 -21.72 14.62
CA PHE A 821 -19.15 -22.46 13.39
C PHE A 821 -20.36 -21.87 12.66
N LEU A 822 -21.50 -21.67 13.35
CA LEU A 822 -22.70 -21.08 12.73
C LEU A 822 -22.49 -19.65 12.23
N LYS A 823 -21.77 -18.82 13.00
CA LYS A 823 -21.43 -17.46 12.56
C LYS A 823 -20.58 -17.47 11.29
N ARG A 824 -19.72 -18.47 11.11
CA ARG A 824 -18.93 -18.66 9.89
C ARG A 824 -19.80 -19.14 8.74
N GLU A 825 -20.70 -20.09 8.96
CA GLU A 825 -21.65 -20.54 7.93
C GLU A 825 -22.52 -19.39 7.41
N GLN A 826 -22.97 -18.49 8.29
CA GLN A 826 -23.67 -17.27 7.87
C GLN A 826 -22.79 -16.39 6.95
N LYS A 827 -21.50 -16.29 7.25
CA LYS A 827 -20.53 -15.52 6.45
C LYS A 827 -20.26 -16.18 5.10
N ILE A 828 -20.14 -17.52 5.05
CA ILE A 828 -19.96 -18.29 3.81
C ILE A 828 -21.19 -18.13 2.90
N ARG A 829 -22.40 -18.28 3.45
CA ARG A 829 -23.65 -18.03 2.68
C ARG A 829 -23.74 -16.60 2.17
N TYR A 830 -23.28 -15.62 2.95
CA TYR A 830 -23.19 -14.24 2.49
C TYR A 830 -22.26 -14.10 1.28
N TYR A 831 -21.05 -14.66 1.31
CA TYR A 831 -20.14 -14.62 0.16
C TYR A 831 -20.74 -15.31 -1.06
N GLN A 832 -21.32 -16.50 -0.87
CA GLN A 832 -21.96 -17.24 -1.95
C GLN A 832 -23.11 -16.46 -2.61
N THR A 833 -23.92 -15.77 -1.79
CA THR A 833 -24.96 -14.85 -2.30
C THR A 833 -24.35 -13.71 -3.10
N CYS A 834 -23.26 -13.12 -2.61
CA CYS A 834 -22.56 -12.02 -3.28
C CYS A 834 -21.96 -12.46 -4.62
N ASP A 835 -21.41 -13.68 -4.70
CA ASP A 835 -20.84 -14.24 -5.91
C ASP A 835 -21.89 -14.44 -7.01
N ARG A 836 -23.05 -14.98 -6.65
CA ARG A 836 -24.22 -15.11 -7.56
C ARG A 836 -24.62 -13.77 -8.15
N LEU A 837 -24.71 -12.74 -7.31
CA LEU A 837 -25.05 -11.40 -7.75
C LEU A 837 -23.94 -10.77 -8.60
N LEU A 838 -22.68 -10.90 -8.19
CA LEU A 838 -21.54 -10.39 -8.95
C LEU A 838 -21.50 -10.99 -10.36
N TRP A 839 -21.76 -12.29 -10.49
CA TRP A 839 -21.86 -12.93 -11.79
C TRP A 839 -22.99 -12.34 -12.64
N LYS A 840 -24.18 -12.16 -12.06
CA LYS A 840 -25.30 -11.54 -12.78
C LYS A 840 -25.04 -10.09 -13.17
N MET A 841 -24.35 -9.32 -12.33
CA MET A 841 -23.90 -7.97 -12.65
C MET A 841 -22.92 -7.98 -13.83
N ILE A 842 -21.98 -8.93 -13.87
CA ILE A 842 -21.03 -9.09 -14.98
C ILE A 842 -21.79 -9.40 -16.28
N GLN A 843 -22.72 -10.37 -16.26
CA GLN A 843 -23.53 -10.74 -17.42
C GLN A 843 -24.35 -9.55 -17.96
N GLU A 844 -25.05 -8.82 -17.10
CA GLU A 844 -25.83 -7.64 -17.51
C GLU A 844 -24.93 -6.50 -18.02
N TYR A 845 -23.79 -6.26 -17.35
CA TYR A 845 -22.82 -5.24 -17.77
C TYR A 845 -22.28 -5.53 -19.17
N LEU A 846 -21.91 -6.79 -19.45
CA LEU A 846 -21.42 -7.21 -20.76
C LEU A 846 -22.47 -7.01 -21.86
N GLN A 847 -23.71 -7.45 -21.60
CA GLN A 847 -24.82 -7.31 -22.55
C GLN A 847 -25.12 -5.85 -22.91
N LEU A 848 -24.95 -4.92 -21.98
CA LEU A 848 -25.35 -3.53 -22.16
C LEU A 848 -24.20 -2.59 -22.56
N ARG A 849 -22.97 -2.84 -22.08
CA ARG A 849 -21.81 -1.94 -22.27
C ARG A 849 -20.74 -2.49 -23.21
N CYS A 850 -20.75 -3.80 -23.52
CA CYS A 850 -19.67 -4.45 -24.27
C CYS A 850 -20.15 -5.13 -25.56
N LYS A 851 -21.24 -4.64 -26.17
CA LYS A 851 -21.87 -5.27 -27.35
C LYS A 851 -20.92 -5.42 -28.54
N ASP A 852 -20.00 -4.48 -28.71
CA ASP A 852 -19.07 -4.47 -29.85
C ASP A 852 -17.90 -5.45 -29.69
N MET A 853 -17.71 -6.04 -28.48
CA MET A 853 -16.57 -6.91 -28.18
C MET A 853 -16.79 -8.38 -28.56
N ASN A 854 -17.93 -8.74 -29.17
CA ASN A 854 -18.23 -10.10 -29.65
C ASN A 854 -18.05 -11.20 -28.57
N LEU A 855 -18.21 -10.84 -27.30
CA LEU A 855 -18.05 -11.73 -26.15
C LEU A 855 -19.42 -12.25 -25.72
N ASP A 856 -19.79 -13.43 -26.22
CA ASP A 856 -20.97 -14.12 -25.73
C ASP A 856 -20.64 -14.93 -24.47
N PHE A 857 -21.30 -14.61 -23.36
CA PHE A 857 -21.22 -15.34 -22.08
C PHE A 857 -22.55 -16.01 -21.72
N SER A 858 -23.48 -16.12 -22.67
CA SER A 858 -24.79 -16.76 -22.46
C SER A 858 -24.68 -18.24 -22.09
N GLU A 859 -23.64 -18.92 -22.58
CA GLU A 859 -23.38 -20.36 -22.36
C GLU A 859 -22.52 -20.65 -21.11
N ILE A 860 -22.01 -19.63 -20.42
CA ILE A 860 -21.14 -19.80 -19.24
C ILE A 860 -21.97 -19.51 -17.98
N ASP A 861 -21.94 -20.41 -17.01
CA ASP A 861 -22.58 -20.20 -15.71
C ASP A 861 -21.53 -20.10 -14.59
N LEU A 862 -21.96 -19.71 -13.40
CA LEU A 862 -21.09 -19.49 -12.25
C LEU A 862 -20.36 -20.76 -11.80
N CYS A 863 -20.90 -21.95 -12.09
CA CYS A 863 -20.23 -23.23 -11.83
C CYS A 863 -18.95 -23.41 -12.67
N ASP A 864 -18.87 -22.78 -13.84
CA ASP A 864 -17.77 -22.96 -14.80
C ASP A 864 -16.58 -22.02 -14.52
N ILE A 865 -16.77 -21.02 -13.66
CA ILE A 865 -15.76 -20.00 -13.32
C ILE A 865 -14.66 -20.57 -12.43
N TYR A 866 -14.84 -21.79 -11.90
CA TYR A 866 -13.86 -22.51 -11.10
C TYR A 866 -13.91 -24.01 -11.40
N THR A 867 -12.93 -24.50 -12.15
CA THR A 867 -12.71 -25.93 -12.38
C THR A 867 -11.48 -26.39 -11.59
N PRO A 868 -11.62 -27.33 -10.64
CA PRO A 868 -10.46 -27.95 -10.00
C PRO A 868 -9.64 -28.71 -11.05
N SER A 869 -8.31 -28.66 -10.99
CA SER A 869 -7.48 -29.57 -11.78
C SER A 869 -7.63 -30.98 -11.20
N VAL A 870 -8.55 -31.76 -11.76
CA VAL A 870 -8.59 -33.20 -11.49
C VAL A 870 -7.41 -33.80 -12.26
N ASP A 871 -6.52 -34.51 -11.57
CA ASP A 871 -5.39 -35.29 -12.12
C ASP A 871 -4.18 -34.54 -12.69
N GLY A 872 -3.96 -33.27 -12.32
CA GLY A 872 -2.81 -32.50 -12.81
C GLY A 872 -2.89 -32.14 -14.30
N GLN A 873 -4.01 -32.44 -14.95
CA GLN A 873 -4.43 -31.79 -16.19
C GLN A 873 -5.21 -30.53 -15.81
N GLU A 874 -4.68 -29.36 -16.19
CA GLU A 874 -5.45 -28.12 -16.12
C GLU A 874 -6.69 -28.28 -17.01
N MET A 875 -7.87 -28.51 -16.42
CA MET A 875 -9.11 -28.24 -17.15
C MET A 875 -9.22 -26.75 -17.30
N VAL A 876 -8.70 -26.28 -18.44
CA VAL A 876 -8.54 -24.88 -18.75
C VAL A 876 -9.90 -24.21 -18.66
N ASN A 877 -10.00 -23.18 -17.81
CA ASN A 877 -11.22 -22.40 -17.68
C ASN A 877 -11.57 -21.86 -19.07
N ALA A 878 -12.70 -22.28 -19.65
CA ALA A 878 -13.10 -21.90 -21.01
C ALA A 878 -13.09 -20.37 -21.21
N LEU A 879 -13.23 -19.61 -20.12
CA LEU A 879 -13.20 -18.16 -20.08
C LEU A 879 -11.77 -17.57 -20.15
N GLU A 880 -10.74 -18.29 -19.71
CA GLU A 880 -9.34 -17.86 -19.80
C GLU A 880 -8.73 -18.02 -21.19
N GLU A 881 -9.22 -18.99 -21.94
CA GLU A 881 -8.80 -19.26 -23.33
C GLU A 881 -9.55 -18.41 -24.35
N LYS A 882 -10.64 -17.73 -23.94
CA LYS A 882 -11.30 -16.75 -24.79
C LYS A 882 -10.33 -15.61 -25.10
N LYS A 883 -10.15 -15.38 -26.41
CA LYS A 883 -9.36 -14.27 -26.94
C LYS A 883 -10.17 -12.99 -26.87
N VAL A 884 -9.53 -11.92 -26.41
CA VAL A 884 -10.09 -10.58 -26.36
C VAL A 884 -9.16 -9.60 -27.05
N GLU A 885 -9.73 -8.63 -27.74
CA GLU A 885 -8.96 -7.49 -28.24
C GLU A 885 -8.60 -6.58 -27.06
N ILE A 886 -7.31 -6.49 -26.76
CA ILE A 886 -6.73 -5.60 -25.77
C ILE A 886 -6.18 -4.41 -26.52
N SER A 887 -6.66 -3.21 -26.17
CA SER A 887 -6.12 -1.99 -26.75
C SER A 887 -5.89 -0.88 -25.75
N PHE A 888 -4.81 -0.11 -25.91
CA PHE A 888 -4.49 1.04 -25.07
C PHE A 888 -3.69 2.10 -25.84
N PRO A 889 -3.83 3.39 -25.48
CA PRO A 889 -3.13 4.48 -26.15
C PRO A 889 -1.64 4.52 -25.78
N ILE A 890 -0.79 4.80 -26.76
CA ILE A 890 0.65 5.04 -26.61
C ILE A 890 1.00 6.33 -27.36
N GLY A 891 0.92 7.47 -26.67
CA GLY A 891 1.05 8.79 -27.30
C GLY A 891 -0.17 9.09 -28.16
N ASP A 892 0.07 9.41 -29.43
CA ASP A 892 -0.92 9.69 -30.49
C ASP A 892 -1.43 8.43 -31.21
N ARG A 893 -0.82 7.27 -30.96
CA ARG A 893 -1.16 5.99 -31.59
C ARG A 893 -1.86 5.04 -30.61
N LYS A 894 -2.60 4.06 -31.14
CA LYS A 894 -3.29 3.02 -30.36
C LYS A 894 -2.60 1.68 -30.59
N PHE A 895 -2.22 0.98 -29.52
CA PHE A 895 -1.77 -0.40 -29.61
C PHE A 895 -2.97 -1.33 -29.46
N CYS A 896 -3.14 -2.27 -30.39
CA CYS A 896 -4.21 -3.27 -30.38
C CYS A 896 -3.61 -4.68 -30.56
N ILE A 897 -4.06 -5.65 -29.76
CA ILE A 897 -3.67 -7.06 -29.88
C ILE A 897 -4.85 -7.95 -29.46
N GLN A 898 -5.08 -9.05 -30.18
CA GLN A 898 -5.98 -10.11 -29.71
C GLN A 898 -5.19 -11.11 -28.90
N GLU A 899 -5.62 -11.39 -27.66
CA GLU A 899 -4.92 -12.34 -26.82
C GLU A 899 -5.83 -12.99 -25.77
N LYS A 900 -5.43 -14.16 -25.25
CA LYS A 900 -6.13 -14.87 -24.17
C LYS A 900 -6.26 -14.01 -22.92
N LEU A 901 -7.40 -14.09 -22.26
CA LEU A 901 -7.72 -13.28 -21.10
C LEU A 901 -6.70 -13.42 -19.96
N LYS A 902 -6.12 -14.63 -19.78
CA LYS A 902 -5.08 -14.90 -18.77
C LYS A 902 -3.80 -14.08 -18.97
N ASN A 903 -3.50 -13.68 -20.20
CA ASN A 903 -2.29 -12.95 -20.56
C ASN A 903 -2.44 -11.41 -20.49
N PHE A 904 -3.64 -10.90 -20.16
CA PHE A 904 -3.92 -9.45 -20.09
C PHE A 904 -2.91 -8.69 -19.21
N GLY A 905 -2.63 -9.20 -18.01
CA GLY A 905 -1.72 -8.54 -17.07
C GLY A 905 -0.28 -8.45 -17.58
N ARG A 906 0.15 -9.38 -18.44
CA ARG A 906 1.47 -9.37 -19.09
C ARG A 906 1.53 -8.28 -20.17
N ILE A 907 0.50 -8.19 -21.01
CA ILE A 907 0.39 -7.18 -22.07
C ILE A 907 0.31 -5.77 -21.48
N ALA A 908 -0.48 -5.58 -20.42
CA ALA A 908 -0.64 -4.27 -19.76
C ALA A 908 0.69 -3.70 -19.21
N ARG A 909 1.71 -4.53 -18.94
CA ARG A 909 3.02 -4.06 -18.47
C ARG A 909 3.80 -3.32 -19.56
N TYR A 910 3.61 -3.65 -20.83
CA TYR A 910 4.32 -2.98 -21.93
C TYR A 910 4.03 -1.49 -21.99
N ARG A 911 2.83 -1.07 -21.59
CA ARG A 911 2.46 0.35 -21.43
C ARG A 911 3.43 1.15 -20.55
N TYR A 912 4.06 0.50 -19.58
CA TYR A 912 4.95 1.13 -18.60
C TYR A 912 6.44 0.91 -18.92
N ASP A 913 6.78 0.12 -19.94
CA ASP A 913 8.15 -0.02 -20.41
C ASP A 913 8.51 1.14 -21.33
N SER A 914 9.38 2.03 -20.86
CA SER A 914 9.81 3.21 -21.61
C SER A 914 10.45 2.87 -22.97
N ARG A 915 11.11 1.71 -23.08
CA ARG A 915 11.69 1.25 -24.34
C ARG A 915 10.57 0.92 -25.32
N PHE A 916 9.66 0.04 -24.93
CA PHE A 916 8.52 -0.34 -25.79
C PHE A 916 7.71 0.87 -26.24
N VAL A 917 7.37 1.78 -25.33
CA VAL A 917 6.64 3.02 -25.66
C VAL A 917 7.39 3.84 -26.72
N SER A 918 8.70 4.02 -26.58
CA SER A 918 9.50 4.75 -27.55
C SER A 918 9.66 4.02 -28.89
N LEU A 919 9.83 2.69 -28.87
CA LEU A 919 9.98 1.87 -30.06
C LEU A 919 8.68 1.80 -30.87
N PHE A 920 7.54 1.69 -30.18
CA PHE A 920 6.22 1.71 -30.80
C PHE A 920 5.93 3.05 -31.49
N ARG A 921 6.34 4.17 -30.88
CA ARG A 921 6.27 5.49 -31.53
C ARG A 921 7.16 5.57 -32.78
N TYR A 922 8.35 4.97 -32.72
CA TYR A 922 9.30 4.99 -33.84
C TYR A 922 8.84 4.14 -35.04
N LYS A 923 8.51 2.86 -34.84
CA LYS A 923 8.20 1.92 -35.93
C LYS A 923 6.70 1.74 -36.23
N GLY A 924 5.80 2.23 -35.37
CA GLY A 924 4.34 2.18 -35.60
C GLY A 924 3.74 0.78 -35.60
N GLU A 925 2.56 0.66 -36.23
CA GLU A 925 1.80 -0.61 -36.36
C GLU A 925 2.48 -1.61 -37.30
N ASP A 926 3.41 -1.17 -38.16
CA ASP A 926 4.12 -2.00 -39.16
C ASP A 926 4.91 -3.16 -38.53
N LEU A 927 5.32 -3.04 -37.26
CA LEU A 927 5.94 -4.12 -36.49
C LEU A 927 4.99 -5.31 -36.21
N TYR A 928 3.67 -5.09 -36.23
CA TYR A 928 2.68 -5.97 -35.60
C TYR A 928 1.44 -6.27 -36.47
N ALA A 929 1.19 -5.49 -37.53
CA ALA A 929 0.01 -5.63 -38.37
C ALA A 929 -0.01 -6.96 -39.17
N GLY A 930 -1.15 -7.67 -39.11
CA GLY A 930 -1.47 -8.80 -39.99
C GLY A 930 -0.80 -10.15 -39.68
N ARG A 931 -0.27 -10.36 -38.46
CA ARG A 931 0.49 -11.56 -38.11
C ARG A 931 -0.11 -12.38 -36.95
N PRO A 932 0.24 -13.68 -36.83
CA PRO A 932 -0.29 -14.54 -35.77
C PRO A 932 0.12 -14.07 -34.37
N GLU A 933 -0.80 -14.16 -33.41
CA GLU A 933 -0.70 -13.59 -32.05
C GLU A 933 0.50 -14.13 -31.23
N GLU A 934 0.85 -15.41 -31.40
CA GLU A 934 2.00 -16.04 -30.71
C GLU A 934 3.36 -15.44 -31.12
N GLU A 935 3.45 -14.82 -32.31
CA GLU A 935 4.68 -14.13 -32.75
C GLU A 935 4.87 -12.75 -32.12
N VAL A 936 3.79 -12.09 -31.66
CA VAL A 936 3.86 -10.68 -31.26
C VAL A 936 4.68 -10.52 -29.97
N HIS A 937 4.47 -11.38 -28.99
CA HIS A 937 5.24 -11.36 -27.74
C HIS A 937 6.72 -11.68 -27.96
N ALA A 938 7.01 -12.72 -28.76
CA ALA A 938 8.38 -13.09 -29.10
C ALA A 938 9.08 -11.97 -29.87
N LYS A 939 8.38 -11.27 -30.76
CA LYS A 939 8.90 -10.10 -31.49
C LYS A 939 9.10 -8.88 -30.60
N ILE A 940 8.22 -8.60 -29.64
CA ILE A 940 8.45 -7.51 -28.68
C ILE A 940 9.70 -7.82 -27.84
N ALA A 941 9.83 -9.06 -27.36
CA ALA A 941 11.03 -9.48 -26.62
C ALA A 941 12.30 -9.40 -27.50
N GLY A 942 12.22 -9.88 -28.75
CA GLY A 942 13.30 -9.81 -29.73
C GLY A 942 13.69 -8.36 -30.06
N ALA A 943 12.73 -7.48 -30.29
CA ALA A 943 12.96 -6.06 -30.55
C ALA A 943 13.63 -5.34 -29.37
N LEU A 944 13.24 -5.66 -28.12
CA LEU A 944 13.90 -5.14 -26.92
C LEU A 944 15.33 -5.68 -26.76
N HIS A 945 15.55 -6.94 -27.16
CA HIS A 945 16.88 -7.54 -27.17
C HIS A 945 17.78 -6.90 -28.25
N ASP A 946 17.28 -6.74 -29.48
CA ASP A 946 17.98 -6.08 -30.57
C ASP A 946 18.32 -4.62 -30.23
N PHE A 947 17.39 -3.91 -29.59
CA PHE A 947 17.65 -2.57 -29.05
C PHE A 947 18.85 -2.56 -28.08
N THR A 948 18.93 -3.54 -27.18
CA THR A 948 20.04 -3.65 -26.22
C THR A 948 21.36 -3.98 -26.92
N ARG A 949 21.33 -4.84 -27.95
CA ARG A 949 22.49 -5.15 -28.78
C ARG A 949 23.00 -3.90 -29.51
N GLU A 950 22.12 -3.16 -30.16
CA GLU A 950 22.50 -1.94 -30.87
C GLU A 950 22.99 -0.83 -29.94
N GLN A 951 22.48 -0.73 -28.71
CA GLN A 951 23.07 0.18 -27.71
C GLN A 951 24.54 -0.16 -27.42
N LEU A 952 24.87 -1.46 -27.32
CA LEU A 952 26.24 -1.90 -27.10
C LEU A 952 27.15 -1.51 -28.28
N GLU A 953 26.70 -1.79 -29.51
CA GLU A 953 27.42 -1.42 -30.74
C GLU A 953 27.59 0.10 -30.88
N LEU A 954 26.58 0.89 -30.49
CA LEU A 954 26.68 2.34 -30.48
C LEU A 954 27.72 2.83 -29.47
N PHE A 955 27.73 2.30 -28.25
CA PHE A 955 28.74 2.69 -27.26
C PHE A 955 30.15 2.30 -27.69
N GLU A 956 30.32 1.18 -28.39
CA GLU A 956 31.58 0.80 -29.02
C GLU A 956 31.98 1.81 -30.09
N ALA A 957 31.09 2.14 -31.02
CA ALA A 957 31.35 3.14 -32.06
C ALA A 957 31.71 4.53 -31.48
N VAL A 958 31.01 4.95 -30.43
CA VAL A 958 31.31 6.19 -29.68
C VAL A 958 32.72 6.16 -29.08
N HIS A 959 33.12 5.03 -28.47
CA HIS A 959 34.46 4.91 -27.88
C HIS A 959 35.56 4.93 -28.94
N VAL A 960 35.39 4.19 -30.04
CA VAL A 960 36.35 4.18 -31.15
C VAL A 960 36.48 5.58 -31.75
N PHE A 961 35.36 6.29 -31.91
CA PHE A 961 35.39 7.68 -32.38
C PHE A 961 36.11 8.62 -31.40
N GLU A 962 35.85 8.51 -30.09
CA GLU A 962 36.56 9.32 -29.08
C GLU A 962 38.07 9.04 -29.08
N GLN A 963 38.49 7.78 -29.24
CA GLN A 963 39.90 7.37 -29.40
C GLN A 963 40.52 7.94 -30.67
N PHE A 964 39.81 7.83 -31.78
CA PHE A 964 40.26 8.39 -33.05
C PHE A 964 40.45 9.91 -32.99
N ILE A 965 39.51 10.65 -32.38
CA ILE A 965 39.65 12.09 -32.16
C ILE A 965 40.85 12.38 -31.25
N HIS A 966 41.08 11.55 -30.24
CA HIS A 966 42.21 11.69 -29.33
C HIS A 966 43.55 11.51 -30.05
N GLU A 967 43.70 10.46 -30.85
CA GLU A 967 44.91 10.19 -31.63
C GLU A 967 45.16 11.28 -32.69
N THR A 968 44.11 11.66 -33.42
CA THR A 968 44.19 12.69 -34.48
C THR A 968 44.48 14.09 -33.93
N CYS A 969 44.03 14.38 -32.71
CA CYS A 969 44.15 15.71 -32.09
C CYS A 969 45.08 15.73 -30.88
N ALA A 970 46.01 14.77 -30.76
CA ALA A 970 46.87 14.60 -29.59
C ALA A 970 47.58 15.91 -29.16
N ASP A 971 48.12 16.65 -30.14
CA ASP A 971 48.84 17.91 -29.90
C ASP A 971 47.95 19.06 -29.38
N LYS A 972 46.64 18.99 -29.64
CA LYS A 972 45.64 19.99 -29.21
C LYS A 972 44.93 19.55 -27.93
N LEU A 973 45.08 18.29 -27.55
CA LEU A 973 44.29 17.65 -26.50
C LEU A 973 44.57 18.25 -25.12
N GLU A 974 45.84 18.57 -24.82
CA GLU A 974 46.23 19.19 -23.55
C GLU A 974 45.66 20.61 -23.43
N SER A 975 45.64 21.36 -24.53
CA SER A 975 44.98 22.68 -24.61
C SER A 975 43.46 22.55 -24.41
N TRP A 976 42.81 21.56 -25.04
CA TRP A 976 41.38 21.32 -24.87
C TRP A 976 41.03 20.84 -23.45
N GLN A 977 41.87 20.00 -22.85
CA GLN A 977 41.72 19.56 -21.46
C GLN A 977 41.87 20.74 -20.49
N ASN A 978 42.78 21.67 -20.76
CA ASN A 978 42.94 22.89 -19.98
C ASN A 978 41.77 23.86 -20.20
N GLU A 979 41.25 24.02 -21.42
CA GLU A 979 40.04 24.81 -21.71
C GLU A 979 38.81 24.24 -20.99
N ILE A 980 38.69 22.90 -20.95
CA ILE A 980 37.68 22.20 -20.15
C ILE A 980 37.93 22.48 -18.66
N ARG A 981 39.16 22.34 -18.15
CA ARG A 981 39.53 22.61 -16.74
C ARG A 981 39.29 24.06 -16.30
N GLU A 982 39.53 25.04 -17.15
CA GLU A 982 39.29 26.46 -16.85
C GLU A 982 37.79 26.77 -16.86
N LYS A 983 37.04 26.26 -17.84
CA LYS A 983 35.57 26.29 -17.81
C LYS A 983 35.01 25.54 -16.59
N ASN A 984 35.69 24.49 -16.09
CA ASN A 984 35.34 23.78 -14.86
C ASN A 984 35.48 24.65 -13.61
N GLN A 985 36.49 25.54 -13.55
CA GLN A 985 36.77 26.38 -12.37
C GLN A 985 35.85 27.62 -12.29
N GLN A 986 35.41 28.16 -13.42
CA GLN A 986 34.50 29.32 -13.47
C GLN A 986 33.01 28.96 -13.33
N ALA A 987 32.63 27.69 -13.51
CA ALA A 987 31.25 27.24 -13.33
C ALA A 987 30.90 26.99 -11.85
N ASP A 988 29.74 27.48 -11.43
CA ASP A 988 29.17 27.31 -10.08
C ASP A 988 29.16 25.83 -9.62
N ARG A 989 29.31 25.52 -8.33
CA ARG A 989 29.44 24.12 -7.81
C ARG A 989 28.28 23.19 -8.20
N SER A 990 27.10 23.75 -8.46
CA SER A 990 25.92 23.06 -8.97
C SER A 990 25.98 22.75 -10.47
N LYS A 991 26.72 23.55 -11.24
CA LYS A 991 27.00 23.38 -12.68
C LYS A 991 28.22 22.50 -12.96
N GLN A 992 29.20 22.42 -12.05
CA GLN A 992 30.42 21.61 -12.19
C GLN A 992 30.16 20.13 -12.52
N MET A 993 29.01 19.60 -12.09
CA MET A 993 28.61 18.21 -12.29
C MET A 993 27.94 17.99 -13.67
N ALA A 994 27.39 19.06 -14.27
CA ALA A 994 26.78 19.08 -15.60
C ALA A 994 27.79 18.94 -16.76
N LEU A 995 29.07 19.11 -16.46
CA LEU A 995 30.13 19.25 -17.45
C LEU A 995 30.53 17.96 -18.17
N HIS A 996 30.06 16.78 -17.74
CA HIS A 996 30.31 15.53 -18.48
C HIS A 996 29.37 15.33 -19.68
N TYR A 997 28.22 16.03 -19.69
CA TYR A 997 27.42 16.19 -20.91
C TYR A 997 28.18 17.01 -21.96
N PHE A 998 29.08 17.89 -21.48
CA PHE A 998 29.91 18.73 -22.33
C PHE A 998 31.11 18.00 -22.92
N SER A 999 31.72 16.95 -22.34
CA SER A 999 32.94 16.37 -22.95
C SER A 999 32.69 15.79 -24.35
N HIS A 1000 31.67 14.93 -24.50
CA HIS A 1000 31.32 14.37 -25.81
C HIS A 1000 30.75 15.44 -26.75
N CYS A 1001 29.84 16.30 -26.28
CA CYS A 1001 29.29 17.38 -27.11
C CYS A 1001 30.34 18.43 -27.52
N PHE A 1002 31.32 18.70 -26.67
CA PHE A 1002 32.45 19.59 -26.94
C PHE A 1002 33.43 18.96 -27.94
N LEU A 1003 33.75 17.67 -27.78
CA LEU A 1003 34.52 16.93 -28.78
C LEU A 1003 33.81 16.94 -30.14
N MET A 1004 32.49 16.74 -30.15
CA MET A 1004 31.66 16.83 -31.35
C MET A 1004 31.70 18.22 -31.99
N GLN A 1005 31.59 19.29 -31.19
CA GLN A 1005 31.71 20.67 -31.68
C GLN A 1005 33.09 20.99 -32.24
N LYS A 1006 34.16 20.51 -31.60
CA LYS A 1006 35.54 20.69 -32.10
C LYS A 1006 35.77 19.88 -33.37
N ALA A 1007 35.25 18.65 -33.45
CA ALA A 1007 35.33 17.80 -34.64
C ALA A 1007 34.57 18.42 -35.82
N LEU A 1008 33.40 19.03 -35.58
CA LEU A 1008 32.68 19.82 -36.59
C LEU A 1008 33.49 21.04 -37.04
N ALA A 1009 34.05 21.81 -36.11
CA ALA A 1009 34.88 22.98 -36.43
C ALA A 1009 36.17 22.61 -37.22
N MET A 1010 36.65 21.38 -37.08
CA MET A 1010 37.78 20.83 -37.82
C MET A 1010 37.40 20.19 -39.16
N GLY A 1011 36.10 20.16 -39.50
CA GLY A 1011 35.60 19.51 -40.72
C GLY A 1011 35.67 17.99 -40.71
N ILE A 1012 35.91 17.37 -39.55
CA ILE A 1012 35.88 15.90 -39.37
C ILE A 1012 34.42 15.42 -39.44
N ILE A 1013 33.51 16.18 -38.81
CA ILE A 1013 32.08 15.96 -38.97
C ILE A 1013 31.58 16.85 -40.11
N PRO A 1014 30.81 16.32 -41.08
CA PRO A 1014 30.47 17.06 -42.29
C PRO A 1014 29.58 18.29 -42.06
N ASP A 1015 28.64 18.20 -41.12
CA ASP A 1015 27.62 19.22 -40.88
C ASP A 1015 27.02 19.13 -39.46
N ALA A 1016 26.30 20.17 -39.05
CA ALA A 1016 25.72 20.29 -37.72
C ALA A 1016 24.55 19.31 -37.49
N ASP A 1017 23.81 18.93 -38.54
CA ASP A 1017 22.67 18.02 -38.44
C ASP A 1017 23.13 16.60 -38.09
N LYS A 1018 24.23 16.15 -38.72
CA LYS A 1018 24.91 14.89 -38.39
C LYS A 1018 25.49 14.89 -36.99
N MET A 1019 26.06 16.01 -36.55
CA MET A 1019 26.53 16.16 -35.17
C MET A 1019 25.39 15.98 -34.17
N GLU A 1020 24.26 16.66 -34.41
CA GLU A 1020 23.08 16.57 -33.55
C GLU A 1020 22.49 15.15 -33.55
N LEU A 1021 22.42 14.48 -34.71
CA LEU A 1021 21.99 13.09 -34.82
C LEU A 1021 22.81 12.15 -33.92
N LEU A 1022 24.14 12.24 -33.97
CA LEU A 1022 25.07 11.43 -33.15
C LEU A 1022 24.88 11.69 -31.65
N ILE A 1023 24.74 12.95 -31.26
CA ILE A 1023 24.49 13.35 -29.86
C ILE A 1023 23.16 12.76 -29.37
N GLN A 1024 22.10 12.89 -30.17
CA GLN A 1024 20.77 12.40 -29.80
C GLN A 1024 20.70 10.88 -29.78
N ALA A 1025 21.43 10.18 -30.66
CA ALA A 1025 21.58 8.73 -30.64
C ALA A 1025 22.23 8.25 -29.33
N ARG A 1026 23.37 8.85 -28.97
CA ARG A 1026 24.09 8.53 -27.72
C ARG A 1026 23.22 8.79 -26.49
N ASN A 1027 22.52 9.92 -26.46
CA ASN A 1027 21.63 10.28 -25.35
C ASN A 1027 20.46 9.30 -25.23
N SER A 1028 19.89 8.88 -26.36
CA SER A 1028 18.84 7.86 -26.42
C SER A 1028 19.32 6.53 -25.81
N ALA A 1029 20.51 6.06 -26.24
CA ALA A 1029 21.10 4.86 -25.68
C ALA A 1029 21.41 4.99 -24.17
N ALA A 1030 21.98 6.11 -23.73
CA ALA A 1030 22.29 6.36 -22.33
C ALA A 1030 21.05 6.44 -21.43
N HIS A 1031 19.92 6.92 -21.93
CA HIS A 1031 18.65 7.01 -21.19
C HIS A 1031 17.74 5.80 -21.35
N ASN A 1032 18.18 4.77 -22.07
CA ASN A 1032 17.42 3.54 -22.31
C ASN A 1032 16.02 3.81 -22.94
N LYS A 1033 15.96 4.74 -23.91
CA LYS A 1033 14.77 5.13 -24.67
C LYS A 1033 15.17 5.75 -26.01
N VAL A 1034 14.34 5.63 -27.05
CA VAL A 1034 14.55 6.41 -28.30
C VAL A 1034 14.00 7.84 -28.09
N ASN A 1035 14.85 8.86 -28.21
CA ASN A 1035 14.43 10.26 -28.04
C ASN A 1035 13.67 10.76 -29.29
N GLU A 1036 12.61 11.55 -29.11
CA GLU A 1036 11.81 12.11 -30.22
C GLU A 1036 12.66 13.00 -31.15
N GLN A 1037 13.66 13.70 -30.62
CA GLN A 1037 14.59 14.49 -31.43
C GLN A 1037 15.42 13.60 -32.35
N TYR A 1038 15.87 12.43 -31.88
CA TYR A 1038 16.58 11.46 -32.72
C TYR A 1038 15.67 10.94 -33.83
N ILE A 1039 14.41 10.62 -33.50
CA ILE A 1039 13.41 10.15 -34.49
C ILE A 1039 13.20 11.16 -35.61
N ARG A 1040 13.20 12.47 -35.30
CA ARG A 1040 13.04 13.53 -36.30
C ARG A 1040 14.24 13.71 -37.22
N LEU A 1041 15.44 13.42 -36.72
CA LEU A 1041 16.69 13.62 -37.45
C LEU A 1041 17.08 12.38 -38.28
N SER A 1042 16.63 11.18 -37.89
CA SER A 1042 16.93 9.94 -38.60
C SER A 1042 16.17 9.81 -39.92
N THR A 1043 16.80 9.23 -40.95
CA THR A 1043 16.19 9.04 -42.28
C THR A 1043 15.20 7.87 -42.33
N GLU A 1044 14.17 7.97 -43.20
CA GLU A 1044 13.13 6.93 -43.34
C GLU A 1044 13.68 5.56 -43.82
N ALA A 1045 14.79 5.56 -44.55
CA ALA A 1045 15.43 4.36 -45.10
C ALA A 1045 16.08 3.45 -44.03
N CYS A 1046 16.26 3.93 -42.79
CA CYS A 1046 16.89 3.18 -41.71
C CYS A 1046 15.91 2.73 -40.61
N ARG A 1047 14.59 2.71 -40.84
CA ARG A 1047 13.59 2.24 -39.85
C ARG A 1047 13.76 0.78 -39.41
N ASP A 1048 14.61 -0.01 -40.08
CA ASP A 1048 14.89 -1.39 -39.67
C ASP A 1048 15.87 -1.51 -38.49
N ASN A 1049 16.82 -0.58 -38.33
CA ASN A 1049 17.82 -0.56 -37.23
C ASN A 1049 17.66 0.71 -36.37
N TYR A 1050 17.65 0.57 -35.05
CA TYR A 1050 17.40 1.68 -34.11
C TYR A 1050 18.52 2.73 -34.09
N PHE A 1051 19.78 2.29 -34.05
CA PHE A 1051 20.97 3.15 -33.99
C PHE A 1051 21.87 2.99 -35.23
N GLY A 1052 21.43 2.22 -36.23
CA GLY A 1052 22.24 1.84 -37.39
C GLY A 1052 22.81 3.03 -38.17
N GLU A 1053 22.02 4.08 -38.39
CA GLU A 1053 22.45 5.30 -39.09
C GLU A 1053 23.59 6.01 -38.34
N ALA A 1054 23.44 6.20 -37.02
CA ALA A 1054 24.48 6.78 -36.19
C ALA A 1054 25.75 5.91 -36.15
N ILE A 1055 25.60 4.58 -36.02
CA ILE A 1055 26.74 3.64 -36.02
C ILE A 1055 27.48 3.69 -37.35
N GLN A 1056 26.77 3.69 -38.48
CA GLN A 1056 27.38 3.80 -39.81
C GLN A 1056 28.08 5.14 -39.99
N LEU A 1057 27.46 6.24 -39.53
CA LEU A 1057 28.04 7.56 -39.60
C LEU A 1057 29.33 7.67 -38.79
N TYR A 1058 29.37 7.12 -37.56
CA TYR A 1058 30.62 7.01 -36.78
C TYR A 1058 31.72 6.28 -37.56
N LYS A 1059 31.40 5.12 -38.16
CA LYS A 1059 32.36 4.32 -38.94
C LYS A 1059 32.83 5.02 -40.21
N GLN A 1060 31.92 5.71 -40.92
CA GLN A 1060 32.23 6.47 -42.12
C GLN A 1060 33.16 7.65 -41.83
N ILE A 1061 32.91 8.40 -40.74
CA ILE A 1061 33.76 9.52 -40.35
C ILE A 1061 35.20 9.06 -40.11
N ILE A 1062 35.38 7.96 -39.38
CA ILE A 1062 36.71 7.38 -39.12
C ILE A 1062 37.36 6.94 -40.43
N HIS A 1063 36.66 6.14 -41.24
CA HIS A 1063 37.20 5.60 -42.49
C HIS A 1063 37.56 6.67 -43.53
N CYS A 1064 36.71 7.68 -43.69
CA CYS A 1064 36.97 8.78 -44.63
C CYS A 1064 38.16 9.63 -44.21
N HIS A 1065 38.37 9.82 -42.90
CA HIS A 1065 39.54 10.56 -42.44
C HIS A 1065 40.82 9.76 -42.66
N ASP A 1066 40.83 8.45 -42.35
CA ASP A 1066 41.98 7.58 -42.60
C ASP A 1066 42.40 7.53 -44.08
N ILE A 1067 41.46 7.73 -45.01
CA ILE A 1067 41.74 7.84 -46.45
C ILE A 1067 42.30 9.22 -46.85
N ILE A 1068 41.95 10.27 -46.11
CA ILE A 1068 42.40 11.65 -46.38
C ILE A 1068 43.77 11.92 -45.74
N THR A 1069 44.11 11.24 -44.64
CA THR A 1069 45.37 11.41 -43.91
C THR A 1069 46.50 10.47 -44.34
N ASN A 1070 46.18 9.32 -44.97
CA ASN A 1070 47.14 8.49 -45.71
C ASN A 1070 47.29 8.98 -47.15
#